data_AF-A0A564G4W4-F1
#
_entry.id   AF-A0A564G4W4-F1
#
_cell.length_a   1.000
_cell.length_b   1.000
_cell.length_c   1.000
_cell.angle_alpha   90.00
_cell.angle_beta   90.00
_cell.angle_gamma   90.00
#
_symmetry.space_group_name_H-M   'P 1'
#
loop_
_entity.id
_entity.type
_entity.pdbx_description
1 polymer ?
#
loop_
_entity_poly.entity_id
_entity_poly.type
_entity_poly.pdbx_seq_one_letter_code
_entity_poly.pdbx_strand_id
1 'polypeptide(L)'
;MLPDDPPAAVPDDLSAPSGASPAAPLLDSLPDPSPPEAGPEETARGDEPAGDLTPVTPRYAGGAGAGQRAGEHVVAAKNRWARAVLGFRGLEPGGRYCLEFGLAWDAAETAQAALDFALAGFDFLAADGSSLDAEQVPGLVRTLPDPHGAWIAGPAYQSAGLGRHAPCRIAFRVPAGARGLALGFRSWRNTAPFRVADVVLRRAGPEATSPPARTLGPEPWTLRHALLPGVGLVLRGQVVAGRPDEHAAYAAILYRDAAGAPLPPPYPGTVSVPGHGASVNLPATPQARRFTLSLRPPAGAASVEIGFRTWEEAGEDIPEVALVAAPEVTLEEEFRLESLCGEDALDAAAFPARLAERLGLPEGAESAWLPAEAAPPVLARARALREGEARPPAQTHEGRPLPALAGQPAWPLPEAPDWCEDPFRSVAWRLDYQSLAWMPGLPGAPRLTAAWIAANPWGQPADALSLHPAALTARAETLAGLLPEAPAETASILLGACLQHGFALAEIVGQNAFGRSLHGVQAAAALLVVARALPRLPTSPFWTSLALASLAESVAALIAPDGRLADPGLRRRLDLLGLGRALAETLGEAEPGPLIAARVAAALPGLSGLVDPAGRLPPFGDSPPGGESAGWIDRLLAGRPRALVAGREAEDAGLPPPPLDTLSARADPVGRGFAHFASTFAEQAPQGHLDCTSFVYAADGIRWIVEAGGSEGAETGAARAYLLSARAHNVAVPDGREPVAGSARYRGSLRLDGATAHAIETGVHGPDYRHVRVFLLADALDGLCVLDRFARPGHALGFEGLIHLAPEAIVALSGPRRALAQQGARRIGLVPVALAGRNAGLDIVCGREDRPGALQGFVATRTGLQPGSVLRYALAGEDAVCGGILVTTDVAVEERFAALLAREELARFIAEG
;
A
#
# COMPACT_ATOMS: atom_id res chain seq x y z
N MET A 1 -3.34 -5.03 -5.62
CA MET A 1 -2.58 -4.66 -6.83
C MET A 1 -2.48 -5.88 -7.70
N LEU A 2 -3.43 -6.07 -8.62
CA LEU A 2 -3.24 -6.97 -9.75
C LEU A 2 -2.58 -6.13 -10.86
N PRO A 3 -1.54 -6.62 -11.55
CA PRO A 3 -0.98 -5.91 -12.69
C PRO A 3 -1.96 -5.91 -13.86
N ASP A 4 -2.01 -4.79 -14.57
CA ASP A 4 -2.81 -4.57 -15.77
C ASP A 4 -2.50 -5.59 -16.90
N ASP A 5 -3.60 -5.97 -17.56
CA ASP A 5 -3.83 -6.74 -18.79
C ASP A 5 -3.17 -8.13 -18.99
N PRO A 6 -3.96 -9.18 -19.33
CA PRO A 6 -3.46 -10.31 -20.09
C PRO A 6 -3.17 -9.90 -21.54
N PRO A 7 -2.15 -10.49 -22.20
CA PRO A 7 -1.87 -10.19 -23.60
C PRO A 7 -3.04 -10.58 -24.50
N ALA A 8 -3.27 -9.78 -25.54
CA ALA A 8 -4.18 -10.09 -26.63
C ALA A 8 -3.94 -11.52 -27.16
N ALA A 9 -5.03 -12.31 -27.18
CA ALA A 9 -5.26 -13.55 -27.92
C ALA A 9 -4.02 -14.46 -28.16
N VAL A 10 -3.89 -15.52 -27.36
CA VAL A 10 -3.19 -16.73 -27.79
C VAL A 10 -4.21 -17.64 -28.49
N PRO A 11 -3.91 -18.24 -29.66
CA PRO A 11 -4.87 -19.05 -30.41
C PRO A 11 -5.29 -20.30 -29.63
N ASP A 12 -6.58 -20.63 -29.72
CA ASP A 12 -7.16 -21.93 -29.37
C ASP A 12 -6.50 -23.04 -30.18
N ASP A 13 -5.58 -23.78 -29.59
CA ASP A 13 -5.41 -25.20 -29.92
C ASP A 13 -4.57 -25.93 -28.88
N LEU A 14 -5.22 -26.63 -27.93
CA LEU A 14 -4.72 -27.87 -27.34
C LEU A 14 -5.92 -28.60 -26.70
N SER A 15 -6.82 -29.09 -27.55
CA SER A 15 -7.75 -30.14 -27.18
C SER A 15 -6.95 -31.44 -26.93
N ALA A 16 -6.96 -31.95 -25.70
CA ALA A 16 -6.50 -33.31 -25.41
C ALA A 16 -7.71 -34.26 -25.43
N PRO A 17 -7.65 -35.40 -26.15
CA PRO A 17 -8.80 -36.28 -26.32
C PRO A 17 -9.03 -37.16 -25.10
N SER A 18 -10.31 -37.49 -24.91
CA SER A 18 -10.85 -38.47 -23.97
C SER A 18 -10.32 -39.89 -24.18
N GLY A 19 -10.08 -40.59 -23.07
CA GLY A 19 -10.41 -42.02 -22.90
C GLY A 19 -9.27 -43.02 -23.07
N ALA A 20 -8.86 -43.65 -21.96
CA ALA A 20 -8.85 -45.11 -21.75
C ALA A 20 -8.08 -45.47 -20.47
N SER A 21 -8.74 -46.21 -19.58
CA SER A 21 -8.08 -46.99 -18.52
C SER A 21 -7.31 -48.16 -19.16
N PRO A 22 -6.16 -48.58 -18.61
CA PRO A 22 -6.18 -49.90 -17.94
C PRO A 22 -5.24 -50.07 -16.73
N ALA A 23 -5.74 -50.88 -15.79
CA ALA A 23 -5.06 -51.89 -14.98
C ALA A 23 -3.80 -51.56 -14.14
N ALA A 24 -3.92 -51.81 -12.84
CA ALA A 24 -2.83 -51.95 -11.87
C ALA A 24 -1.89 -53.13 -12.18
N PRO A 25 -0.64 -53.06 -11.69
CA PRO A 25 -0.14 -54.17 -10.88
C PRO A 25 0.60 -53.75 -9.59
N LEU A 26 0.19 -54.43 -8.52
CA LEU A 26 0.93 -55.02 -7.40
C LEU A 26 2.30 -54.44 -6.94
N LEU A 27 2.27 -54.02 -5.68
CA LEU A 27 3.29 -54.06 -4.62
C LEU A 27 4.55 -54.91 -4.88
N ASP A 28 5.72 -54.29 -4.69
CA ASP A 28 6.83 -54.89 -3.94
C ASP A 28 7.70 -53.81 -3.26
N SER A 29 7.80 -53.94 -1.94
CA SER A 29 8.82 -53.48 -0.98
C SER A 29 9.77 -52.32 -1.34
N LEU A 30 9.57 -51.17 -0.66
CA LEU A 30 10.61 -50.17 -0.40
C LEU A 30 11.24 -50.39 1.00
N PRO A 31 12.56 -50.20 1.16
CA PRO A 31 13.23 -50.33 2.45
C PRO A 31 13.02 -49.09 3.33
N ASP A 32 12.94 -49.36 4.63
CA ASP A 32 12.79 -48.43 5.74
C ASP A 32 13.91 -47.36 5.76
N PRO A 33 13.60 -46.04 5.77
CA PRO A 33 14.61 -45.02 6.01
C PRO A 33 14.76 -44.80 7.53
N SER A 34 15.81 -45.37 8.11
CA SER A 34 16.26 -44.99 9.45
C SER A 34 16.59 -43.48 9.51
N PRO A 35 16.29 -42.79 10.61
CA PRO A 35 16.60 -41.36 10.76
C PRO A 35 18.13 -41.14 10.85
N PRO A 36 18.65 -40.02 10.34
CA PRO A 36 20.08 -39.70 10.48
C PRO A 36 20.40 -39.37 11.94
N GLU A 37 21.48 -39.98 12.44
CA GLU A 37 22.05 -39.71 13.76
C GLU A 37 22.37 -38.23 13.95
N ALA A 38 21.99 -37.71 15.12
CA ALA A 38 22.28 -36.33 15.53
C ALA A 38 23.80 -36.11 15.66
N GLY A 39 24.34 -35.21 14.84
CA GLY A 39 25.68 -34.65 15.05
C GLY A 39 25.71 -33.78 16.32
N PRO A 40 26.89 -33.61 16.94
CA PRO A 40 27.02 -33.00 18.26
C PRO A 40 26.62 -31.51 18.24
N GLU A 41 25.87 -31.09 19.25
CA GLU A 41 25.54 -29.70 19.57
C GLU A 41 26.82 -28.86 19.66
N GLU A 42 27.02 -27.98 18.68
CA GLU A 42 28.06 -26.96 18.75
C GLU A 42 27.56 -25.82 19.64
N THR A 43 28.10 -25.78 20.86
CA THR A 43 27.84 -24.77 21.88
C THR A 43 28.06 -23.35 21.35
N ALA A 44 27.07 -22.48 21.59
CA ALA A 44 27.07 -21.07 21.27
C ALA A 44 28.39 -20.37 21.68
N ARG A 45 29.14 -19.89 20.69
CA ARG A 45 30.18 -18.87 20.87
C ARG A 45 29.55 -17.50 20.62
N GLY A 46 29.84 -16.56 21.52
CA GLY A 46 29.15 -15.28 21.66
C GLY A 46 29.40 -14.24 20.57
N ASP A 47 28.51 -13.25 20.56
CA ASP A 47 28.60 -11.87 20.06
C ASP A 47 29.68 -11.57 18.98
N GLU A 48 29.63 -12.28 17.84
CA GLU A 48 30.11 -11.71 16.57
C GLU A 48 28.96 -10.95 15.89
N PRO A 49 29.19 -9.75 15.32
CA PRO A 49 28.18 -9.09 14.52
C PRO A 49 27.78 -10.02 13.37
N ALA A 50 26.51 -10.39 13.30
CA ALA A 50 25.99 -11.31 12.29
C ALA A 50 26.43 -10.83 10.88
N GLY A 51 27.36 -11.58 10.27
CA GLY A 51 27.93 -11.28 8.97
C GLY A 51 26.91 -11.39 7.84
N ASP A 52 27.33 -10.98 6.65
CA ASP A 52 26.55 -11.12 5.42
C ASP A 52 26.11 -12.59 5.21
N LEU A 53 24.82 -12.83 4.99
CA LEU A 53 24.27 -14.17 4.78
C LEU A 53 24.28 -14.51 3.29
N THR A 54 24.83 -15.68 2.95
CA THR A 54 24.82 -16.22 1.59
C THR A 54 23.88 -17.42 1.48
N PRO A 55 23.39 -17.76 0.27
CA PRO A 55 22.53 -18.92 0.06
C PRO A 55 23.19 -20.23 0.52
N VAL A 56 22.47 -21.02 1.33
CA VAL A 56 22.96 -22.33 1.79
C VAL A 56 22.56 -23.48 0.87
N THR A 57 21.46 -23.33 0.12
CA THR A 57 20.96 -24.37 -0.79
C THR A 57 20.25 -23.75 -1.99
N PRO A 58 20.60 -24.13 -3.23
CA PRO A 58 19.82 -23.82 -4.42
C PRO A 58 18.89 -24.97 -4.82
N ARG A 59 17.68 -24.66 -5.28
CA ARG A 59 16.73 -25.58 -5.93
C ARG A 59 16.23 -24.94 -7.22
N TYR A 60 15.95 -25.75 -8.25
CA TYR A 60 15.55 -25.25 -9.55
C TYR A 60 14.26 -25.91 -10.05
N ALA A 61 13.44 -25.18 -10.78
CA ALA A 61 12.24 -25.67 -11.42
C ALA A 61 12.00 -24.98 -12.78
N GLY A 62 11.19 -25.60 -13.65
CA GLY A 62 10.71 -25.01 -14.89
C GLY A 62 11.82 -24.64 -15.91
N GLY A 63 12.95 -25.35 -15.89
CA GLY A 63 14.09 -25.08 -16.78
C GLY A 63 15.07 -24.04 -16.25
N ALA A 64 14.92 -23.59 -15.00
CA ALA A 64 16.00 -22.91 -14.30
C ALA A 64 17.14 -23.89 -13.97
N GLY A 65 18.34 -23.38 -13.75
CA GLY A 65 19.52 -24.18 -13.43
C GLY A 65 20.70 -23.36 -12.93
N ALA A 66 21.78 -24.03 -12.57
CA ALA A 66 23.05 -23.37 -12.25
C ALA A 66 23.64 -22.68 -13.49
N GLY A 67 24.29 -21.54 -13.27
CA GLY A 67 25.05 -20.82 -14.29
C GLY A 67 26.45 -21.40 -14.51
N GLN A 68 27.26 -20.66 -15.26
CA GLN A 68 28.63 -21.06 -15.59
C GLN A 68 29.59 -20.81 -14.43
N ARG A 69 29.26 -19.87 -13.55
CA ARG A 69 30.05 -19.53 -12.36
C ARG A 69 29.36 -20.05 -11.10
N ALA A 70 30.16 -20.36 -10.08
CA ALA A 70 29.62 -20.67 -8.76
C ALA A 70 28.77 -19.50 -8.24
N GLY A 71 27.58 -19.79 -7.71
CA GLY A 71 26.63 -18.78 -7.24
C GLY A 71 25.86 -18.05 -8.35
N GLU A 72 26.07 -18.39 -9.62
CA GLU A 72 25.25 -17.91 -10.73
C GLU A 72 24.07 -18.87 -10.96
N HIS A 73 22.89 -18.31 -11.24
CA HIS A 73 21.65 -19.03 -11.47
C HIS A 73 21.00 -18.52 -12.75
N VAL A 74 20.61 -19.43 -13.65
CA VAL A 74 19.94 -19.11 -14.92
C VAL A 74 18.45 -19.42 -14.79
N VAL A 75 17.61 -18.46 -15.14
CA VAL A 75 16.15 -18.61 -15.14
C VAL A 75 15.66 -18.53 -16.58
N ALA A 76 15.07 -19.61 -17.09
CA ALA A 76 14.54 -19.66 -18.45
C ALA A 76 13.31 -18.75 -18.62
N ALA A 77 13.04 -18.27 -19.84
CA ALA A 77 11.87 -17.46 -20.19
C ALA A 77 10.52 -18.22 -20.23
N LYS A 78 10.44 -19.40 -19.58
CA LYS A 78 9.29 -20.30 -19.69
C LYS A 78 8.24 -20.04 -18.59
N ASN A 79 7.29 -19.14 -18.91
CA ASN A 79 5.91 -19.08 -18.42
C ASN A 79 5.72 -19.31 -16.91
N ARG A 80 5.99 -18.32 -16.05
CA ARG A 80 5.72 -18.28 -14.59
C ARG A 80 6.24 -19.44 -13.71
N TRP A 81 6.66 -20.58 -14.28
CA TRP A 81 7.04 -21.81 -13.59
C TRP A 81 8.56 -21.95 -13.46
N ALA A 82 9.32 -21.31 -14.35
CA ALA A 82 10.78 -21.25 -14.26
C ALA A 82 11.20 -20.42 -13.04
N ARG A 83 11.86 -21.07 -12.07
CA ARG A 83 12.37 -20.40 -10.87
C ARG A 83 13.63 -21.05 -10.30
N ALA A 84 14.52 -20.22 -9.78
CA ALA A 84 15.63 -20.62 -8.91
C ALA A 84 15.28 -20.22 -7.47
N VAL A 85 15.32 -21.16 -6.52
CA VAL A 85 14.99 -20.94 -5.11
C VAL A 85 16.25 -21.10 -4.26
N LEU A 86 16.58 -20.07 -3.49
CA LEU A 86 17.77 -19.94 -2.68
C LEU A 86 17.37 -19.91 -1.20
N GLY A 87 17.88 -20.85 -0.41
CA GLY A 87 17.61 -20.93 1.02
C GLY A 87 18.58 -20.09 1.84
N PHE A 88 18.06 -19.36 2.82
CA PHE A 88 18.82 -18.63 3.83
C PHE A 88 18.42 -19.09 5.24
N ARG A 89 19.38 -19.09 6.16
CA ARG A 89 19.22 -19.45 7.58
C ARG A 89 19.82 -18.36 8.46
N GLY A 90 19.45 -18.33 9.74
CA GLY A 90 20.01 -17.39 10.71
C GLY A 90 19.45 -15.98 10.56
N LEU A 91 18.23 -15.84 10.03
CA LEU A 91 17.55 -14.56 10.05
C LEU A 91 17.16 -14.18 11.48
N GLU A 92 17.39 -12.93 11.83
CA GLU A 92 16.91 -12.36 13.08
C GLU A 92 15.45 -11.87 12.90
N PRO A 93 14.49 -12.39 13.70
CA PRO A 93 13.11 -11.95 13.64
C PRO A 93 12.99 -10.46 13.91
N GLY A 94 12.16 -9.77 13.12
CA GLY A 94 11.98 -8.32 13.23
C GLY A 94 13.16 -7.49 12.70
N GLY A 95 14.29 -8.12 12.35
CA GLY A 95 15.46 -7.46 11.78
C GLY A 95 15.21 -6.96 10.36
N ARG A 96 15.90 -5.87 9.98
CA ARG A 96 15.88 -5.34 8.61
C ARG A 96 17.05 -5.92 7.82
N TYR A 97 16.77 -6.33 6.59
CA TYR A 97 17.77 -6.87 5.67
C TYR A 97 17.66 -6.16 4.31
N CYS A 98 18.81 -6.05 3.65
CA CYS A 98 18.94 -5.63 2.26
C CYS A 98 19.44 -6.84 1.45
N LEU A 99 18.60 -7.33 0.54
CA LEU A 99 18.98 -8.27 -0.49
C LEU A 99 19.72 -7.51 -1.59
N GLU A 100 20.94 -7.94 -1.89
CA GLU A 100 21.74 -7.46 -3.02
C GLU A 100 22.02 -8.63 -3.97
N PHE A 101 21.93 -8.38 -5.28
CA PHE A 101 22.26 -9.36 -6.31
C PHE A 101 22.59 -8.68 -7.65
N GLY A 102 23.34 -9.37 -8.50
CA GLY A 102 23.55 -8.99 -9.90
C GLY A 102 22.49 -9.64 -10.80
N LEU A 103 21.83 -8.83 -11.63
CA LEU A 103 20.92 -9.30 -12.68
C LEU A 103 21.61 -9.13 -14.04
N ALA A 104 21.67 -10.19 -14.84
CA ALA A 104 22.13 -10.13 -16.23
C ALA A 104 21.08 -10.69 -17.19
N TRP A 105 20.99 -10.13 -18.39
CA TRP A 105 19.97 -10.52 -19.38
C TRP A 105 20.60 -10.87 -20.73
N ASP A 106 19.88 -11.69 -21.49
CA ASP A 106 20.31 -12.12 -22.81
C ASP A 106 20.30 -10.99 -23.85
N ALA A 107 21.08 -11.16 -24.92
CA ALA A 107 21.09 -10.29 -26.08
C ALA A 107 19.73 -10.18 -26.77
N ALA A 108 19.03 -11.31 -26.82
CA ALA A 108 17.79 -11.49 -27.54
C ALA A 108 16.56 -11.04 -26.73
N GLU A 109 16.76 -10.49 -25.52
CA GLU A 109 15.66 -10.00 -24.69
C GLU A 109 14.96 -8.81 -25.34
N THR A 110 13.67 -8.98 -25.62
CA THR A 110 12.83 -7.99 -26.31
C THR A 110 11.85 -7.28 -25.38
N ALA A 111 11.47 -7.85 -24.23
CA ALA A 111 10.60 -7.23 -23.23
C ALA A 111 11.39 -6.28 -22.31
N GLN A 112 12.23 -5.41 -22.89
CA GLN A 112 13.13 -4.55 -22.13
C GLN A 112 12.40 -3.54 -21.23
N ALA A 113 11.20 -3.11 -21.64
CA ALA A 113 10.38 -2.12 -20.94
C ALA A 113 9.23 -2.74 -20.12
N ALA A 114 9.27 -4.04 -19.82
CA ALA A 114 8.34 -4.65 -18.88
C ALA A 114 8.64 -4.16 -17.45
N LEU A 115 7.65 -3.66 -16.71
CA LEU A 115 7.82 -3.25 -15.31
C LEU A 115 7.86 -4.46 -14.35
N ASP A 116 7.31 -5.58 -14.81
CA ASP A 116 7.23 -6.88 -14.15
C ASP A 116 8.03 -7.93 -14.95
N PHE A 117 9.29 -7.60 -15.27
CA PHE A 117 10.17 -8.47 -16.06
C PHE A 117 10.42 -9.81 -15.35
N ALA A 118 10.73 -9.75 -14.05
CA ALA A 118 10.92 -10.91 -13.18
C ALA A 118 10.35 -10.65 -11.78
N LEU A 119 10.19 -11.71 -10.99
CA LEU A 119 9.74 -11.63 -9.60
C LEU A 119 10.81 -12.21 -8.67
N ALA A 120 11.19 -11.45 -7.65
CA ALA A 120 11.84 -12.00 -6.45
C ALA A 120 10.75 -12.33 -5.43
N GLY A 121 10.44 -13.62 -5.24
CA GLY A 121 9.46 -14.15 -4.29
C GLY A 121 10.10 -14.53 -2.96
N PHE A 122 9.41 -14.26 -1.85
CA PHE A 122 9.89 -14.43 -0.49
C PHE A 122 8.92 -15.32 0.29
N ASP A 123 9.41 -16.46 0.76
CA ASP A 123 8.73 -17.37 1.67
C ASP A 123 9.50 -17.46 2.99
N PHE A 124 9.01 -16.79 4.04
CA PHE A 124 9.66 -16.75 5.34
C PHE A 124 9.39 -18.03 6.12
N LEU A 125 10.38 -18.55 6.82
CA LEU A 125 10.32 -19.87 7.45
C LEU A 125 10.52 -19.74 8.97
N ALA A 126 9.73 -20.48 9.74
CA ALA A 126 9.94 -20.71 11.17
C ALA A 126 11.22 -21.55 11.41
N ALA A 127 11.58 -21.79 12.67
CA ALA A 127 12.82 -22.47 13.02
C ALA A 127 12.87 -23.92 12.51
N ASP A 128 11.72 -24.59 12.41
CA ASP A 128 11.59 -25.95 11.86
C ASP A 128 11.45 -26.01 10.33
N GLY A 129 11.50 -24.85 9.66
CA GLY A 129 11.37 -24.74 8.20
C GLY A 129 9.94 -24.64 7.67
N SER A 130 8.91 -24.58 8.53
CA SER A 130 7.54 -24.33 8.09
C SER A 130 7.31 -22.88 7.64
N SER A 131 6.50 -22.70 6.59
CA SER A 131 6.24 -21.39 5.97
C SER A 131 5.36 -20.50 6.86
N LEU A 132 5.72 -19.23 6.98
CA LEU A 132 5.02 -18.17 7.71
C LEU A 132 4.34 -17.23 6.72
N ASP A 133 3.02 -17.25 6.71
CA ASP A 133 2.18 -16.45 5.81
C ASP A 133 1.80 -15.11 6.45
N ALA A 134 2.81 -14.29 6.74
CA ALA A 134 2.64 -13.02 7.44
C ALA A 134 1.68 -12.08 6.70
N GLU A 135 0.74 -11.44 7.40
CA GLU A 135 -0.26 -10.55 6.80
C GLU A 135 0.37 -9.47 5.89
N GLN A 136 1.48 -8.90 6.35
CA GLN A 136 2.29 -7.89 5.66
C GLN A 136 3.77 -8.08 5.99
N VAL A 137 4.62 -7.75 5.02
CA VAL A 137 6.06 -7.64 5.22
C VAL A 137 6.51 -6.25 4.75
N PRO A 138 6.89 -5.33 5.67
CA PRO A 138 7.41 -4.03 5.29
C PRO A 138 8.57 -4.18 4.30
N GLY A 139 8.51 -3.47 3.19
CA GLY A 139 9.48 -3.62 2.09
C GLY A 139 9.15 -4.68 1.04
N LEU A 140 8.05 -5.43 1.16
CA LEU A 140 7.57 -6.35 0.13
C LEU A 140 6.07 -6.17 -0.15
N VAL A 141 5.60 -6.68 -1.29
CA VAL A 141 4.17 -6.75 -1.62
C VAL A 141 3.65 -8.18 -1.51
N ARG A 142 2.34 -8.34 -1.28
CA ARG A 142 1.67 -9.64 -1.44
C ARG A 142 1.70 -10.06 -2.91
N THR A 143 1.99 -11.32 -3.19
CA THR A 143 1.90 -11.86 -4.55
C THR A 143 1.14 -13.19 -4.56
N LEU A 144 0.60 -13.58 -5.72
CA LEU A 144 -0.08 -14.86 -5.88
C LEU A 144 0.88 -16.08 -5.91
N PRO A 145 2.02 -16.05 -6.63
CA PRO A 145 2.85 -17.25 -6.79
C PRO A 145 3.76 -17.54 -5.59
N ASP A 146 4.05 -16.54 -4.77
CA ASP A 146 4.89 -16.63 -3.57
C ASP A 146 4.26 -15.70 -2.49
N PRO A 147 4.31 -16.01 -1.17
CA PRO A 147 3.55 -15.26 -0.16
C PRO A 147 3.80 -13.75 -0.18
N HIS A 148 5.06 -13.37 -0.40
CA HIS A 148 5.51 -11.99 -0.62
C HIS A 148 6.45 -11.90 -1.81
N GLY A 149 6.63 -10.70 -2.35
CA GLY A 149 7.51 -10.50 -3.49
C GLY A 149 7.88 -9.05 -3.78
N ALA A 150 8.80 -8.89 -4.72
CA ALA A 150 9.19 -7.61 -5.31
C ALA A 150 9.35 -7.79 -6.83
N TRP A 151 8.64 -6.97 -7.60
CA TRP A 151 8.74 -6.94 -9.06
C TRP A 151 10.06 -6.28 -9.48
N ILE A 152 10.75 -6.93 -10.40
CA ILE A 152 12.01 -6.43 -10.97
C ILE A 152 11.67 -5.91 -12.37
N ALA A 153 11.95 -4.64 -12.60
CA ALA A 153 11.75 -4.01 -13.91
C ALA A 153 12.77 -4.50 -14.95
N GLY A 154 12.40 -4.44 -16.22
CA GLY A 154 13.20 -4.91 -17.32
C GLY A 154 14.43 -4.05 -17.60
N PRO A 155 15.33 -4.54 -18.48
CA PRO A 155 16.59 -3.89 -18.85
C PRO A 155 16.53 -2.39 -19.14
N ALA A 156 15.45 -1.89 -19.75
CA ALA A 156 15.31 -0.48 -20.12
C ALA A 156 15.24 0.45 -18.89
N TYR A 157 14.83 -0.08 -17.74
CA TYR A 157 14.72 0.65 -16.46
C TYR A 157 15.95 0.53 -15.57
N GLN A 158 16.83 -0.43 -15.85
CA GLN A 158 17.98 -0.68 -15.00
C GLN A 158 19.04 0.42 -15.17
N SER A 159 19.74 0.76 -14.08
CA SER A 159 20.76 1.81 -14.04
C SER A 159 22.04 1.47 -14.82
N ALA A 160 22.12 0.28 -15.42
CA ALA A 160 23.21 -0.11 -16.29
C ALA A 160 23.43 0.94 -17.40
N GLY A 161 24.69 1.29 -17.64
CA GLY A 161 25.09 1.86 -18.93
C GLY A 161 24.84 0.86 -20.07
N LEU A 162 25.58 0.96 -21.16
CA LEU A 162 25.50 0.08 -22.33
C LEU A 162 25.77 -1.43 -22.06
N GLY A 163 25.84 -1.88 -20.81
CA GLY A 163 26.09 -3.27 -20.40
C GLY A 163 24.80 -4.06 -20.14
N ARG A 164 24.88 -5.40 -20.23
CA ARG A 164 23.75 -6.33 -20.01
C ARG A 164 23.68 -6.89 -18.59
N HIS A 165 24.02 -6.04 -17.62
CA HIS A 165 24.08 -6.40 -16.21
C HIS A 165 23.77 -5.18 -15.35
N ALA A 166 22.99 -5.37 -14.28
CA ALA A 166 22.67 -4.34 -13.30
C ALA A 166 22.70 -4.90 -11.87
N PRO A 167 23.21 -4.14 -10.89
CA PRO A 167 23.02 -4.46 -9.49
C PRO A 167 21.56 -4.15 -9.08
N CYS A 168 20.96 -5.04 -8.31
CA CYS A 168 19.60 -4.89 -7.79
C CYS A 168 19.63 -4.95 -6.26
N ARG A 169 18.75 -4.17 -5.62
CA ARG A 169 18.62 -4.13 -4.16
C ARG A 169 17.16 -4.11 -3.73
N ILE A 170 16.84 -4.91 -2.73
CA ILE A 170 15.50 -4.99 -2.13
C ILE A 170 15.66 -5.01 -0.61
N ALA A 171 15.14 -4.00 0.08
CA ALA A 171 15.13 -3.98 1.53
C ALA A 171 13.77 -4.41 2.07
N PHE A 172 13.78 -5.17 3.17
CA PHE A 172 12.58 -5.66 3.81
C PHE A 172 12.82 -5.92 5.30
N ARG A 173 11.73 -6.05 6.04
CA ARG A 173 11.74 -6.43 7.45
C ARG A 173 11.36 -7.89 7.61
N VAL A 174 12.13 -8.66 8.36
CA VAL A 174 11.82 -10.08 8.62
C VAL A 174 10.60 -10.17 9.56
N PRO A 175 9.57 -10.98 9.26
CA PRO A 175 8.44 -11.21 10.16
C PRO A 175 8.86 -11.71 11.54
N ALA A 176 8.02 -11.46 12.55
CA ALA A 176 8.18 -12.09 13.85
C ALA A 176 8.15 -13.63 13.70
N GLY A 177 8.99 -14.33 14.46
CA GLY A 177 9.11 -15.80 14.41
C GLY A 177 9.98 -16.36 13.28
N ALA A 178 10.19 -15.63 12.17
CA ALA A 178 10.95 -16.14 11.03
C ALA A 178 12.45 -16.26 11.34
N ARG A 179 13.03 -17.44 11.05
CA ARG A 179 14.46 -17.78 11.21
C ARG A 179 15.15 -18.18 9.91
N GLY A 180 14.38 -18.42 8.85
CA GLY A 180 14.87 -18.71 7.52
C GLY A 180 14.06 -18.04 6.42
N LEU A 181 14.55 -18.12 5.19
CA LEU A 181 13.89 -17.58 3.99
C LEU A 181 14.16 -18.51 2.80
N ALA A 182 13.12 -18.82 2.04
CA ALA A 182 13.23 -19.35 0.69
C ALA A 182 13.00 -18.20 -0.31
N LEU A 183 14.08 -17.74 -0.96
CA LEU A 183 14.06 -16.66 -1.93
C LEU A 183 13.99 -17.22 -3.35
N GLY A 184 12.90 -16.99 -4.07
CA GLY A 184 12.69 -17.43 -5.44
C GLY A 184 12.92 -16.33 -6.47
N PHE A 185 13.77 -16.54 -7.46
CA PHE A 185 13.83 -15.70 -8.67
C PHE A 185 13.05 -16.38 -9.79
N ARG A 186 12.00 -15.72 -10.29
CA ARG A 186 11.00 -16.30 -11.19
C ARG A 186 10.90 -15.51 -12.50
N SER A 187 10.75 -16.24 -13.61
CA SER A 187 10.40 -15.69 -14.92
C SER A 187 8.96 -15.20 -14.95
N TRP A 188 8.73 -14.02 -15.52
CA TRP A 188 7.40 -13.45 -15.67
C TRP A 188 7.11 -13.00 -17.11
N ARG A 189 7.52 -11.78 -17.49
CA ARG A 189 7.35 -11.24 -18.86
C ARG A 189 8.64 -11.22 -19.69
N ASN A 190 9.77 -11.67 -19.14
CA ASN A 190 11.01 -11.83 -19.89
C ASN A 190 10.85 -12.78 -21.09
N THR A 191 11.40 -12.43 -22.26
CA THR A 191 11.31 -13.25 -23.48
C THR A 191 12.55 -14.11 -23.73
N ALA A 192 13.65 -13.83 -23.04
CA ALA A 192 14.86 -14.62 -23.06
C ALA A 192 15.34 -14.97 -21.62
N PRO A 193 16.19 -15.99 -21.44
CA PRO A 193 16.70 -16.33 -20.11
C PRO A 193 17.46 -15.15 -19.48
N PHE A 194 17.33 -15.01 -18.17
CA PHE A 194 18.14 -14.07 -17.39
C PHE A 194 18.98 -14.83 -16.35
N ARG A 195 19.98 -14.16 -15.79
CA ARG A 195 20.88 -14.71 -14.79
C ARG A 195 20.88 -13.85 -13.54
N VAL A 196 21.00 -14.52 -12.41
CA VAL A 196 21.13 -13.93 -11.09
C VAL A 196 22.43 -14.42 -10.49
N ALA A 197 23.24 -13.52 -9.93
CA ALA A 197 24.52 -13.84 -9.30
C ALA A 197 24.74 -12.97 -8.05
N ASP A 198 25.78 -13.29 -7.28
CA ASP A 198 26.25 -12.50 -6.14
C ASP A 198 25.14 -12.21 -5.11
N VAL A 199 24.26 -13.18 -4.89
CA VAL A 199 23.10 -13.02 -4.02
C VAL A 199 23.54 -13.02 -2.56
N VAL A 200 23.25 -11.93 -1.86
CA VAL A 200 23.61 -11.76 -0.45
C VAL A 200 22.49 -11.03 0.31
N LEU A 201 22.26 -11.45 1.56
CA LEU A 201 21.42 -10.72 2.50
C LEU A 201 22.31 -10.03 3.53
N ARG A 202 22.21 -8.72 3.60
CA ARG A 202 23.01 -7.88 4.50
C ARG A 202 22.10 -7.23 5.54
N ARG A 203 22.49 -7.25 6.81
CA ARG A 203 21.68 -6.69 7.89
C ARG A 203 21.75 -5.16 7.89
N ALA A 204 20.61 -4.49 7.79
CA ALA A 204 20.48 -3.03 7.65
C ALA A 204 20.30 -2.26 8.97
N GLY A 205 20.72 -2.85 10.09
CA GLY A 205 20.66 -2.25 11.44
C GLY A 205 19.42 -2.64 12.27
N PRO A 206 19.44 -2.41 13.60
CA PRO A 206 18.32 -2.65 14.48
C PRO A 206 17.32 -1.48 14.44
N GLU A 207 16.02 -1.80 14.39
CA GLU A 207 14.93 -0.82 14.50
C GLU A 207 13.81 -1.33 15.42
N ALA A 208 13.03 -0.39 15.97
CA ALA A 208 11.99 -0.61 16.97
C ALA A 208 10.89 -1.60 16.56
N THR A 209 10.36 -2.28 17.58
CA THR A 209 9.21 -3.19 17.68
C THR A 209 8.54 -3.65 16.39
N SER A 210 8.56 -4.96 16.16
CA SER A 210 7.70 -5.62 15.16
C SER A 210 6.23 -5.27 15.44
N PRO A 211 5.37 -5.18 14.41
CA PRO A 211 3.93 -5.19 14.68
C PRO A 211 3.64 -6.40 15.57
N PRO A 212 2.93 -6.21 16.69
CA PRO A 212 2.73 -7.29 17.65
C PRO A 212 2.02 -8.45 16.94
N ALA A 213 2.56 -9.66 17.09
CA ALA A 213 1.83 -10.87 16.73
C ALA A 213 0.54 -10.91 17.56
N ARG A 214 -0.54 -11.48 17.01
CA ARG A 214 -1.79 -11.70 17.75
C ARG A 214 -1.57 -12.87 18.72
N THR A 215 -0.84 -12.58 19.79
CA THR A 215 -0.45 -13.54 20.82
C THR A 215 -1.72 -14.07 21.48
N LEU A 216 -1.82 -15.39 21.55
CA LEU A 216 -2.91 -16.08 22.20
C LEU A 216 -2.53 -16.36 23.64
N GLY A 217 -3.52 -16.33 24.52
CA GLY A 217 -3.40 -16.74 25.91
C GLY A 217 -4.73 -17.28 26.41
N PRO A 218 -4.96 -17.34 27.73
CA PRO A 218 -6.22 -17.81 28.31
C PRO A 218 -7.39 -16.88 27.96
N GLU A 219 -7.14 -15.57 27.84
CA GLU A 219 -8.12 -14.61 27.34
C GLU A 219 -8.28 -14.77 25.82
N PRO A 220 -9.50 -15.00 25.31
CA PRO A 220 -9.70 -15.31 23.91
C PRO A 220 -9.62 -14.06 23.03
N TRP A 221 -8.92 -14.19 21.91
CA TRP A 221 -9.16 -13.32 20.77
C TRP A 221 -10.44 -13.78 20.07
N THR A 222 -11.48 -12.95 20.09
CA THR A 222 -12.84 -13.37 19.74
C THR A 222 -13.32 -12.74 18.44
N LEU A 223 -13.81 -13.58 17.53
CA LEU A 223 -14.57 -13.18 16.35
C LEU A 223 -16.05 -13.45 16.54
N ARG A 224 -16.90 -12.56 16.03
CA ARG A 224 -18.35 -12.74 16.03
C ARG A 224 -18.91 -12.45 14.65
N HIS A 225 -19.62 -13.43 14.10
CA HIS A 225 -20.27 -13.30 12.80
C HIS A 225 -21.75 -13.69 12.89
N ALA A 226 -22.61 -12.91 12.25
CA ALA A 226 -23.95 -13.38 11.94
C ALA A 226 -23.86 -14.48 10.88
N LEU A 227 -24.85 -15.37 10.86
CA LEU A 227 -24.86 -16.52 9.98
C LEU A 227 -25.96 -16.38 8.93
N LEU A 228 -25.68 -16.88 7.73
CA LEU A 228 -26.70 -17.15 6.74
C LEU A 228 -27.40 -18.46 7.13
N PRO A 229 -28.74 -18.48 7.31
CA PRO A 229 -29.44 -19.67 7.77
C PRO A 229 -29.16 -20.90 6.90
N GLY A 230 -28.76 -22.00 7.54
CA GLY A 230 -28.49 -23.27 6.86
C GLY A 230 -27.18 -23.35 6.08
N VAL A 231 -26.37 -22.29 6.05
CA VAL A 231 -25.15 -22.22 5.24
C VAL A 231 -23.90 -22.27 6.12
N GLY A 232 -22.92 -23.08 5.71
CA GLY A 232 -21.63 -23.21 6.40
C GLY A 232 -20.78 -21.95 6.37
N LEU A 233 -20.01 -21.72 7.45
CA LEU A 233 -18.97 -20.70 7.52
C LEU A 233 -17.60 -21.37 7.50
N VAL A 234 -16.71 -20.91 6.62
CA VAL A 234 -15.34 -21.40 6.48
C VAL A 234 -14.38 -20.32 6.96
N LEU A 235 -13.56 -20.66 7.96
CA LEU A 235 -12.45 -19.81 8.41
C LEU A 235 -11.12 -20.43 8.04
N ARG A 236 -10.21 -19.64 7.47
CA ARG A 236 -8.84 -20.07 7.14
C ARG A 236 -7.85 -19.18 7.86
N GLY A 237 -6.86 -19.78 8.51
CA GLY A 237 -5.85 -19.02 9.22
C GLY A 237 -4.58 -19.82 9.45
N GLN A 238 -3.65 -19.26 10.21
CA GLN A 238 -2.41 -19.92 10.57
C GLN A 238 -2.06 -19.64 12.03
N VAL A 239 -1.77 -20.70 12.77
CA VAL A 239 -1.19 -20.64 14.12
C VAL A 239 0.32 -20.81 14.00
N VAL A 240 1.06 -20.04 14.79
CA VAL A 240 2.49 -20.21 15.01
C VAL A 240 2.76 -20.43 16.50
N ALA A 241 3.60 -21.42 16.82
CA ALA A 241 4.06 -21.70 18.18
C ALA A 241 5.60 -21.67 18.27
N GLY A 242 6.14 -21.26 19.42
CA GLY A 242 7.59 -21.22 19.66
C GLY A 242 8.27 -22.59 19.56
N ARG A 243 7.50 -23.68 19.74
CA ARG A 243 7.90 -25.07 19.51
C ARG A 243 6.74 -25.86 18.88
N PRO A 244 7.01 -26.94 18.13
CA PRO A 244 5.94 -27.79 17.64
C PRO A 244 5.10 -28.36 18.78
N ASP A 245 3.78 -28.29 18.67
CA ASP A 245 2.84 -28.73 19.71
C ASP A 245 1.51 -29.21 19.10
N GLU A 246 1.06 -30.42 19.46
CA GLU A 246 -0.21 -30.98 19.00
C GLU A 246 -1.43 -30.28 19.62
N HIS A 247 -1.24 -29.59 20.74
CA HIS A 247 -2.25 -28.86 21.50
C HIS A 247 -1.84 -27.40 21.70
N ALA A 248 -1.31 -26.75 20.66
CA ALA A 248 -0.85 -25.37 20.75
C ALA A 248 -1.96 -24.36 21.11
N ALA A 249 -3.13 -24.49 20.49
CA ALA A 249 -4.28 -23.61 20.75
C ALA A 249 -5.59 -24.34 20.48
N TYR A 250 -6.71 -23.67 20.74
CA TYR A 250 -8.02 -24.12 20.28
C TYR A 250 -8.94 -22.95 19.91
N ALA A 251 -9.92 -23.26 19.07
CA ALA A 251 -11.04 -22.37 18.76
C ALA A 251 -12.27 -22.80 19.57
N ALA A 252 -12.67 -21.97 20.54
CA ALA A 252 -13.92 -22.13 21.28
C ALA A 252 -15.09 -21.65 20.41
N ILE A 253 -16.09 -22.50 20.19
CA ILE A 253 -17.24 -22.22 19.33
C ILE A 253 -18.48 -22.05 20.20
N LEU A 254 -19.23 -20.98 19.97
CA LEU A 254 -20.51 -20.73 20.63
C LEU A 254 -21.53 -20.21 19.60
N TYR A 255 -22.58 -20.98 19.37
CA TYR A 255 -23.71 -20.54 18.54
C TYR A 255 -24.77 -19.85 19.39
N ARG A 256 -25.37 -18.79 18.85
CA ARG A 256 -26.49 -18.09 19.47
C ARG A 256 -27.67 -18.00 18.53
N ASP A 257 -28.86 -18.07 19.09
CA ASP A 257 -30.10 -17.85 18.35
C ASP A 257 -30.33 -16.35 18.05
N ALA A 258 -31.45 -16.03 17.41
CA ALA A 258 -31.81 -14.66 17.06
C ALA A 258 -32.08 -13.76 18.28
N ALA A 259 -32.39 -14.34 19.45
CA ALA A 259 -32.54 -13.63 20.72
C ALA A 259 -31.20 -13.43 21.46
N GLY A 260 -30.11 -13.99 20.93
CA GLY A 260 -28.78 -13.96 21.53
C GLY A 260 -28.54 -15.04 22.58
N ALA A 261 -29.50 -15.94 22.80
CA ALA A 261 -29.38 -17.04 23.74
C ALA A 261 -28.40 -18.11 23.19
N PRO A 262 -27.51 -18.65 24.03
CA PRO A 262 -26.57 -19.68 23.60
C PRO A 262 -27.31 -20.98 23.28
N LEU A 263 -27.00 -21.59 22.13
CA LEU A 263 -27.51 -22.91 21.76
C LEU A 263 -26.65 -24.00 22.40
N PRO A 264 -27.21 -25.07 22.98
CA PRO A 264 -26.41 -26.09 23.64
C PRO A 264 -25.62 -26.96 22.65
N PRO A 265 -24.38 -27.40 22.98
CA PRO A 265 -23.67 -28.43 22.23
C PRO A 265 -24.35 -29.82 22.37
N PRO A 266 -24.02 -30.82 21.55
CA PRO A 266 -22.86 -30.90 20.64
C PRO A 266 -23.09 -30.16 19.31
N TYR A 267 -22.06 -29.44 18.85
CA TYR A 267 -22.03 -28.89 17.50
C TYR A 267 -21.27 -29.83 16.56
N PRO A 268 -21.70 -29.98 15.29
CA PRO A 268 -21.01 -30.80 14.32
C PRO A 268 -19.52 -30.41 14.19
N GLY A 269 -18.64 -31.40 14.25
CA GLY A 269 -17.19 -31.19 14.10
C GLY A 269 -16.47 -30.58 15.31
N THR A 270 -17.15 -30.44 16.46
CA THR A 270 -16.54 -29.94 17.71
C THR A 270 -16.45 -31.04 18.77
N VAL A 271 -15.52 -30.88 19.71
CA VAL A 271 -15.43 -31.70 20.93
C VAL A 271 -15.84 -30.84 22.13
N SER A 272 -16.74 -31.33 22.97
CA SER A 272 -17.12 -30.66 24.22
C SER A 272 -16.18 -31.06 25.34
N VAL A 273 -15.37 -30.11 25.81
CA VAL A 273 -14.39 -30.31 26.87
C VAL A 273 -14.91 -29.65 28.16
N PRO A 274 -14.93 -30.35 29.32
CA PRO A 274 -15.29 -29.75 30.60
C PRO A 274 -14.45 -28.50 30.88
N GLY A 275 -15.07 -27.40 31.32
CA GLY A 275 -14.38 -26.12 31.58
C GLY A 275 -14.12 -25.26 30.33
N HIS A 276 -14.00 -25.85 29.14
CA HIS A 276 -13.65 -25.13 27.90
C HIS A 276 -14.77 -25.03 26.85
N GLY A 277 -15.83 -25.83 26.98
CA GLY A 277 -16.99 -25.81 26.07
C GLY A 277 -16.77 -26.57 24.77
N ALA A 278 -17.55 -26.24 23.72
CA ALA A 278 -17.38 -26.83 22.39
C ALA A 278 -16.16 -26.22 21.70
N SER A 279 -15.20 -27.05 21.29
CA SER A 279 -13.90 -26.60 20.80
C SER A 279 -13.41 -27.39 19.60
N VAL A 280 -12.52 -26.76 18.82
CA VAL A 280 -11.72 -27.41 17.78
C VAL A 280 -10.24 -27.18 18.11
N ASN A 281 -9.47 -28.26 18.24
CA ASN A 281 -8.04 -28.20 18.50
C ASN A 281 -7.29 -27.61 17.30
N LEU A 282 -6.33 -26.71 17.56
CA LEU A 282 -5.47 -26.08 16.57
C LEU A 282 -4.02 -26.50 16.83
N PRO A 283 -3.53 -27.59 16.20
CA PRO A 283 -2.16 -28.02 16.35
C PRO A 283 -1.19 -27.07 15.64
N ALA A 284 0.02 -26.96 16.18
CA ALA A 284 1.19 -26.33 15.58
C ALA A 284 2.28 -27.39 15.34
N THR A 285 1.94 -28.48 14.65
CA THR A 285 2.89 -29.49 14.13
C THR A 285 2.79 -29.53 12.60
N PRO A 286 3.67 -28.83 11.86
CA PRO A 286 4.87 -28.07 12.28
C PRO A 286 4.58 -26.72 12.97
N GLN A 287 5.62 -26.04 13.50
CA GLN A 287 5.55 -24.79 14.29
C GLN A 287 4.60 -23.75 13.71
N ALA A 288 4.63 -23.55 12.39
CA ALA A 288 3.65 -22.74 11.67
C ALA A 288 2.70 -23.64 10.88
N ARG A 289 1.43 -23.69 11.28
CA ARG A 289 0.43 -24.57 10.68
C ARG A 289 -0.83 -23.82 10.27
N ARG A 290 -1.19 -23.97 8.99
CA ARG A 290 -2.46 -23.49 8.45
C ARG A 290 -3.60 -24.38 8.95
N PHE A 291 -4.74 -23.76 9.22
CA PHE A 291 -5.97 -24.44 9.61
C PHE A 291 -7.15 -23.98 8.74
N THR A 292 -8.12 -24.87 8.61
CA THR A 292 -9.42 -24.57 8.02
C THR A 292 -10.50 -25.04 9.00
N LEU A 293 -11.31 -24.12 9.49
CA LEU A 293 -12.48 -24.43 10.32
C LEU A 293 -13.72 -24.39 9.44
N SER A 294 -14.33 -25.56 9.22
CA SER A 294 -15.60 -25.68 8.49
C SER A 294 -16.75 -25.77 9.51
N LEU A 295 -17.32 -24.62 9.85
CA LEU A 295 -18.35 -24.49 10.87
C LEU A 295 -19.73 -24.70 10.24
N ARG A 296 -20.48 -25.71 10.71
CA ARG A 296 -21.85 -26.00 10.27
C ARG A 296 -22.85 -25.51 11.33
N PRO A 297 -23.61 -24.44 11.07
CA PRO A 297 -24.58 -23.92 12.03
C PRO A 297 -25.65 -24.97 12.40
N PRO A 298 -25.94 -25.18 13.70
CA PRO A 298 -27.11 -25.95 14.10
C PRO A 298 -28.40 -25.21 13.75
N ALA A 299 -29.53 -25.93 13.71
CA ALA A 299 -30.84 -25.34 13.44
C ALA A 299 -31.16 -24.21 14.44
N GLY A 300 -31.62 -23.07 13.93
CA GLY A 300 -31.95 -21.89 14.73
C GLY A 300 -30.77 -20.99 15.09
N ALA A 301 -29.54 -21.34 14.71
CA ALA A 301 -28.38 -20.47 14.90
C ALA A 301 -28.47 -19.21 14.01
N ALA A 302 -28.33 -18.04 14.62
CA ALA A 302 -28.32 -16.74 13.93
C ALA A 302 -26.93 -16.08 13.97
N SER A 303 -26.08 -16.45 14.92
CA SER A 303 -24.69 -15.99 14.98
C SER A 303 -23.76 -17.03 15.59
N VAL A 304 -22.46 -16.88 15.32
CA VAL A 304 -21.38 -17.66 15.91
C VAL A 304 -20.36 -16.72 16.55
N GLU A 305 -19.88 -17.12 17.71
CA GLU A 305 -18.74 -16.53 18.42
C GLU A 305 -17.61 -17.55 18.44
N ILE A 306 -16.41 -17.13 18.05
CA ILE A 306 -15.23 -17.97 17.84
C ILE A 306 -14.09 -17.35 18.64
N GLY A 307 -13.73 -17.98 19.76
CA GLY A 307 -12.64 -17.51 20.64
C GLY A 307 -11.38 -18.33 20.46
N PHE A 308 -10.33 -17.75 19.88
CA PHE A 308 -9.01 -18.35 19.76
C PHE A 308 -8.22 -18.15 21.06
N ARG A 309 -7.74 -19.23 21.67
CA ARG A 309 -7.02 -19.19 22.96
C ARG A 309 -6.11 -20.39 23.16
N THR A 310 -5.24 -20.32 24.16
CA THR A 310 -4.40 -21.44 24.60
C THR A 310 -5.16 -22.35 25.59
N TRP A 311 -4.62 -23.54 25.90
CA TRP A 311 -5.28 -24.51 26.78
C TRP A 311 -5.06 -24.22 28.27
N GLU A 312 -4.00 -23.49 28.59
CA GLU A 312 -3.56 -23.10 29.93
C GLU A 312 -4.51 -22.10 30.61
N GLU A 313 -4.58 -22.15 31.93
CA GLU A 313 -5.36 -21.22 32.75
C GLU A 313 -4.57 -19.95 33.10
N ALA A 314 -5.29 -18.91 33.55
CA ALA A 314 -4.67 -17.66 33.99
C ALA A 314 -3.74 -17.90 35.20
N GLY A 315 -2.44 -17.65 35.03
CA GLY A 315 -1.42 -17.84 36.07
C GLY A 315 -0.51 -19.05 35.84
N GLU A 316 -0.79 -19.88 34.83
CA GLU A 316 0.11 -20.93 34.35
C GLU A 316 1.17 -20.36 33.39
N ASP A 317 2.19 -21.17 33.05
CA ASP A 317 3.22 -20.80 32.07
C ASP A 317 2.62 -20.87 30.66
N ILE A 318 2.31 -19.71 30.07
CA ILE A 318 1.59 -19.60 28.80
C ILE A 318 2.57 -19.87 27.65
N PRO A 319 2.29 -20.85 26.77
CA PRO A 319 3.15 -21.12 25.63
C PRO A 319 3.15 -19.94 24.66
N GLU A 320 4.30 -19.68 24.02
CA GLU A 320 4.40 -18.64 22.99
C GLU A 320 3.66 -19.09 21.72
N VAL A 321 2.37 -18.72 21.63
CA VAL A 321 1.48 -19.07 20.51
C VAL A 321 0.80 -17.82 19.99
N ALA A 322 0.68 -17.69 18.68
CA ALA A 322 0.02 -16.55 18.04
C ALA A 322 -0.75 -16.95 16.78
N LEU A 323 -1.75 -16.14 16.43
CA LEU A 323 -2.27 -16.09 15.06
C LEU A 323 -1.38 -15.20 14.21
N VAL A 324 -1.01 -15.69 13.03
CA VAL A 324 -0.17 -14.94 12.08
C VAL A 324 -0.91 -13.72 11.51
N ALA A 325 -2.21 -13.88 11.24
CA ALA A 325 -3.12 -12.85 10.73
C ALA A 325 -4.53 -13.07 11.31
N ALA A 326 -5.44 -12.11 11.08
CA ALA A 326 -6.86 -12.39 11.28
C ALA A 326 -7.29 -13.49 10.29
N PRO A 327 -8.05 -14.50 10.73
CA PRO A 327 -8.55 -15.54 9.85
C PRO A 327 -9.36 -14.94 8.69
N GLU A 328 -9.17 -15.48 7.50
CA GLU A 328 -10.08 -15.25 6.38
C GLU A 328 -11.43 -15.88 6.71
N VAL A 329 -12.52 -15.19 6.37
CA VAL A 329 -13.89 -15.61 6.68
C VAL A 329 -14.72 -15.61 5.40
N THR A 330 -15.26 -16.77 5.04
CA THR A 330 -16.03 -16.94 3.81
C THR A 330 -17.20 -17.88 4.02
N LEU A 331 -18.24 -17.77 3.19
CA LEU A 331 -19.27 -18.80 3.10
C LEU A 331 -18.70 -20.06 2.43
N GLU A 332 -19.39 -21.18 2.58
CA GLU A 332 -19.05 -22.42 1.88
C GLU A 332 -19.13 -22.27 0.35
N GLU A 333 -18.47 -23.19 -0.37
CA GLU A 333 -18.19 -23.06 -1.81
C GLU A 333 -19.43 -22.78 -2.66
N GLU A 334 -20.55 -23.42 -2.31
CA GLU A 334 -21.83 -23.27 -3.01
C GLU A 334 -22.41 -21.84 -3.00
N PHE A 335 -21.92 -21.00 -2.10
CA PHE A 335 -22.31 -19.59 -1.93
C PHE A 335 -21.18 -18.61 -2.32
N ARG A 336 -20.16 -19.09 -3.03
CA ARG A 336 -19.20 -18.23 -3.73
C ARG A 336 -19.86 -17.59 -4.95
N LEU A 337 -19.43 -16.38 -5.30
CA LEU A 337 -19.99 -15.65 -6.43
C LEU A 337 -19.90 -16.46 -7.73
N GLU A 338 -18.75 -17.10 -7.98
CA GLU A 338 -18.55 -17.95 -9.16
C GLU A 338 -19.59 -19.09 -9.22
N SER A 339 -19.83 -19.77 -8.10
CA SER A 339 -20.80 -20.86 -8.00
C SER A 339 -22.25 -20.39 -8.14
N LEU A 340 -22.59 -19.20 -7.60
CA LEU A 340 -23.92 -18.61 -7.72
C LEU A 340 -24.20 -18.10 -9.14
N CYS A 341 -23.17 -17.69 -9.89
CA CYS A 341 -23.30 -17.26 -11.27
C CYS A 341 -23.52 -18.42 -12.26
N GLY A 342 -23.00 -19.63 -12.00
CA GLY A 342 -23.19 -20.82 -12.85
C GLY A 342 -22.55 -20.73 -14.24
N GLU A 343 -22.87 -21.68 -15.13
CA GLU A 343 -22.30 -21.76 -16.50
C GLU A 343 -22.97 -20.81 -17.53
N ASP A 344 -24.21 -20.35 -17.27
CA ASP A 344 -25.05 -19.62 -18.24
C ASP A 344 -24.68 -18.15 -18.48
N ALA A 345 -23.46 -17.74 -18.12
CA ALA A 345 -22.98 -16.38 -18.24
C ALA A 345 -23.89 -15.30 -17.58
N LEU A 346 -23.64 -14.96 -16.31
CA LEU A 346 -23.46 -13.55 -15.90
C LEU A 346 -24.68 -12.60 -16.02
N ASP A 347 -25.91 -13.11 -16.24
CA ASP A 347 -27.15 -12.32 -16.31
C ASP A 347 -27.59 -11.83 -14.93
N ALA A 348 -27.45 -10.52 -14.72
CA ALA A 348 -27.86 -9.85 -13.50
C ALA A 348 -29.36 -10.05 -13.21
N ALA A 349 -30.25 -10.09 -14.21
CA ALA A 349 -31.69 -10.16 -13.96
C ALA A 349 -32.13 -11.49 -13.31
N ALA A 350 -31.48 -12.60 -13.66
CA ALA A 350 -31.80 -13.93 -13.15
C ALA A 350 -31.16 -14.24 -11.77
N PHE A 351 -30.13 -13.49 -11.38
CA PHE A 351 -29.35 -13.73 -10.15
C PHE A 351 -30.20 -13.77 -8.86
N PRO A 352 -31.17 -12.86 -8.62
CA PRO A 352 -31.96 -12.87 -7.40
C PRO A 352 -32.81 -14.14 -7.23
N ALA A 353 -33.46 -14.61 -8.30
CA ALA A 353 -34.28 -15.83 -8.27
C ALA A 353 -33.42 -17.08 -8.00
N ARG A 354 -32.24 -17.16 -8.62
CA ARG A 354 -31.28 -18.25 -8.38
C ARG A 354 -30.77 -18.27 -6.94
N LEU A 355 -30.49 -17.10 -6.38
CA LEU A 355 -30.11 -16.99 -4.96
C LEU A 355 -31.26 -17.46 -4.05
N ALA A 356 -32.51 -17.08 -4.35
CA ALA A 356 -33.67 -17.51 -3.58
C ALA A 356 -33.84 -19.03 -3.61
N GLU A 357 -33.71 -19.65 -4.78
CA GLU A 357 -33.73 -21.10 -4.96
C GLU A 357 -32.62 -21.77 -4.14
N ARG A 358 -31.38 -21.25 -4.21
CA ARG A 358 -30.23 -21.79 -3.47
C ARG A 358 -30.40 -21.73 -1.95
N LEU A 359 -31.10 -20.71 -1.48
CA LEU A 359 -31.47 -20.54 -0.06
C LEU A 359 -32.69 -21.37 0.34
N GLY A 360 -33.32 -22.10 -0.59
CA GLY A 360 -34.52 -22.89 -0.33
C GLY A 360 -35.76 -22.03 -0.04
N LEU A 361 -35.82 -20.82 -0.58
CA LEU A 361 -36.95 -19.90 -0.40
C LEU A 361 -38.06 -20.16 -1.43
N PRO A 362 -39.31 -19.75 -1.12
CA PRO A 362 -40.41 -19.83 -2.08
C PRO A 362 -40.14 -19.03 -3.36
N GLU A 363 -40.70 -19.49 -4.49
CA GLU A 363 -40.65 -18.76 -5.76
C GLU A 363 -41.22 -17.34 -5.59
N GLY A 364 -40.51 -16.33 -6.12
CA GLY A 364 -40.90 -14.92 -6.02
C GLY A 364 -40.50 -14.22 -4.71
N ALA A 365 -39.82 -14.91 -3.78
CA ALA A 365 -39.37 -14.32 -2.51
C ALA A 365 -38.42 -13.13 -2.71
N GLU A 366 -37.67 -13.10 -3.82
CA GLU A 366 -36.72 -12.04 -4.17
C GLU A 366 -37.38 -10.68 -4.38
N SER A 367 -38.66 -10.65 -4.76
CA SER A 367 -39.43 -9.41 -4.91
C SER A 367 -39.51 -8.61 -3.60
N ALA A 368 -39.46 -9.29 -2.46
CA ALA A 368 -39.50 -8.67 -1.14
C ALA A 368 -38.17 -8.02 -0.73
N TRP A 369 -37.08 -8.27 -1.46
CA TRP A 369 -35.75 -7.72 -1.18
C TRP A 369 -35.54 -6.32 -1.73
N LEU A 370 -36.42 -5.85 -2.62
CA LEU A 370 -36.36 -4.49 -3.14
C LEU A 370 -36.50 -3.48 -1.97
N PRO A 371 -35.58 -2.51 -1.86
CA PRO A 371 -35.62 -1.50 -0.83
C PRO A 371 -36.76 -0.51 -1.05
N ALA A 372 -37.30 0.02 0.04
CA ALA A 372 -38.20 1.18 0.00
C ALA A 372 -37.44 2.51 0.09
N GLU A 373 -36.26 2.52 0.72
CA GLU A 373 -35.46 3.71 0.99
C GLU A 373 -33.99 3.45 0.69
N ALA A 374 -33.26 4.51 0.32
CA ALA A 374 -31.82 4.43 0.09
C ALA A 374 -31.05 4.35 1.42
N ALA A 375 -30.02 3.50 1.47
CA ALA A 375 -29.10 3.50 2.59
C ALA A 375 -28.24 4.79 2.59
N PRO A 376 -27.85 5.32 3.76
CA PRO A 376 -26.96 6.48 3.83
C PRO A 376 -25.62 6.19 3.12
N PRO A 377 -25.22 6.99 2.12
CA PRO A 377 -24.02 6.72 1.35
C PRO A 377 -22.78 7.19 2.13
N VAL A 378 -21.79 6.31 2.27
CA VAL A 378 -20.56 6.56 3.01
C VAL A 378 -19.47 7.09 2.08
N LEU A 379 -19.28 6.47 0.91
CA LEU A 379 -18.22 6.86 -0.03
C LEU A 379 -18.57 8.18 -0.73
N ALA A 380 -19.83 8.40 -1.09
CA ALA A 380 -20.28 9.67 -1.63
C ALA A 380 -20.14 10.80 -0.61
N ARG A 381 -20.40 10.53 0.68
CA ARG A 381 -20.17 11.49 1.77
C ARG A 381 -18.68 11.81 1.92
N ALA A 382 -17.81 10.81 1.86
CA ALA A 382 -16.35 11.01 1.87
C ALA A 382 -15.88 11.85 0.66
N ARG A 383 -16.41 11.59 -0.55
CA ARG A 383 -16.16 12.42 -1.74
C ARG A 383 -16.65 13.86 -1.55
N ALA A 384 -17.82 14.07 -0.97
CA ALA A 384 -18.34 15.41 -0.69
C ALA A 384 -17.49 16.18 0.33
N LEU A 385 -16.90 15.49 1.33
CA LEU A 385 -15.90 16.10 2.22
C LEU A 385 -14.64 16.51 1.46
N ARG A 386 -14.21 15.71 0.49
CA ARG A 386 -13.04 15.97 -0.36
C ARG A 386 -13.23 17.12 -1.33
N GLU A 387 -14.35 17.15 -2.05
CA GLU A 387 -14.58 18.04 -3.20
C GLU A 387 -15.50 19.23 -2.89
N GLY A 388 -16.24 19.17 -1.77
CA GLY A 388 -17.37 20.06 -1.49
C GLY A 388 -18.70 19.38 -1.83
N GLU A 389 -19.82 20.00 -1.45
CA GLU A 389 -21.14 19.48 -1.79
C GLU A 389 -21.30 19.36 -3.30
N ALA A 390 -21.86 18.22 -3.74
CA ALA A 390 -22.06 17.94 -5.15
C ALA A 390 -22.94 19.02 -5.77
N ARG A 391 -22.43 19.68 -6.81
CA ARG A 391 -23.27 20.51 -7.68
C ARG A 391 -24.17 19.58 -8.49
N PRO A 392 -25.40 20.01 -8.84
CA PRO A 392 -26.23 19.26 -9.76
C PRO A 392 -25.42 18.93 -11.02
N PRO A 393 -25.50 17.68 -11.53
CA PRO A 393 -24.68 17.25 -12.64
C PRO A 393 -24.90 18.16 -13.85
N ALA A 394 -23.81 18.66 -14.43
CA ALA A 394 -23.88 19.55 -15.58
C ALA A 394 -24.50 18.82 -16.77
N GLN A 395 -25.24 19.56 -17.60
CA GLN A 395 -25.85 19.06 -18.83
C GLN A 395 -25.54 20.00 -19.99
N THR A 396 -25.47 19.45 -21.21
CA THR A 396 -25.41 20.26 -22.43
C THR A 396 -26.73 21.02 -22.64
N HIS A 397 -26.76 21.96 -23.60
CA HIS A 397 -28.01 22.62 -23.99
C HIS A 397 -29.09 21.62 -24.48
N GLU A 398 -28.66 20.46 -24.97
CA GLU A 398 -29.51 19.34 -25.41
C GLU A 398 -29.90 18.39 -24.27
N GLY A 399 -29.54 18.69 -23.02
CA GLY A 399 -29.86 17.88 -21.84
C GLY A 399 -28.96 16.66 -21.63
N ARG A 400 -27.85 16.52 -22.38
CA ARG A 400 -26.94 15.37 -22.25
C ARG A 400 -26.04 15.53 -21.03
N PRO A 401 -25.77 14.49 -20.22
CA PRO A 401 -24.89 14.59 -19.07
C PRO A 401 -23.46 15.01 -19.47
N LEU A 402 -22.84 15.85 -18.63
CA LEU A 402 -21.46 16.33 -18.76
C LEU A 402 -20.64 15.91 -17.52
N PRO A 403 -20.32 14.62 -17.35
CA PRO A 403 -19.46 14.17 -16.27
C PRO A 403 -18.06 14.82 -16.35
N ALA A 404 -17.57 15.31 -15.21
CA ALA A 404 -16.21 15.78 -15.02
C ALA A 404 -15.49 14.80 -14.08
N LEU A 405 -14.76 13.85 -14.67
CA LEU A 405 -14.19 12.69 -13.97
C LEU A 405 -12.68 12.83 -13.84
N ALA A 406 -12.10 12.31 -12.76
CA ALA A 406 -10.66 12.29 -12.49
C ALA A 406 -9.94 13.65 -12.69
N GLY A 407 -10.64 14.77 -12.46
CA GLY A 407 -10.10 16.13 -12.65
C GLY A 407 -9.88 16.53 -14.12
N GLN A 408 -10.37 15.75 -15.08
CA GLN A 408 -10.33 16.05 -16.51
C GLN A 408 -11.46 17.02 -16.91
N PRO A 409 -11.35 17.67 -18.10
CA PRO A 409 -12.44 18.46 -18.65
C PRO A 409 -13.75 17.67 -18.74
N ALA A 410 -14.88 18.36 -18.58
CA ALA A 410 -16.19 17.74 -18.70
C ALA A 410 -16.39 17.13 -20.10
N TRP A 411 -16.88 15.88 -20.15
CA TRP A 411 -17.07 15.13 -21.39
C TRP A 411 -18.56 14.94 -21.67
N PRO A 412 -19.10 15.38 -22.83
CA PRO A 412 -20.50 15.15 -23.17
C PRO A 412 -20.72 13.68 -23.53
N LEU A 413 -21.60 13.00 -22.79
CA LEU A 413 -21.93 11.62 -23.12
C LEU A 413 -22.64 11.54 -24.49
N PRO A 414 -22.27 10.55 -25.32
CA PRO A 414 -23.07 10.17 -26.48
C PRO A 414 -24.48 9.74 -26.08
N GLU A 415 -25.43 9.80 -27.03
CA GLU A 415 -26.80 9.30 -26.82
C GLU A 415 -26.82 7.79 -26.52
N ALA A 416 -25.91 7.03 -27.14
CA ALA A 416 -25.63 5.63 -26.86
C ALA A 416 -24.15 5.48 -26.47
N PRO A 417 -23.82 5.35 -25.17
CA PRO A 417 -22.44 5.17 -24.72
C PRO A 417 -21.85 3.83 -25.16
N ASP A 418 -20.58 3.83 -25.57
CA ASP A 418 -19.81 2.62 -25.93
C ASP A 418 -19.23 1.92 -24.68
N TRP A 419 -19.32 2.56 -23.51
CA TRP A 419 -18.80 2.11 -22.20
C TRP A 419 -17.29 1.78 -22.16
N CYS A 420 -16.61 1.76 -23.29
CA CYS A 420 -15.15 1.67 -23.46
C CYS A 420 -14.53 3.03 -23.82
N GLU A 421 -15.27 4.13 -23.65
CA GLU A 421 -14.77 5.47 -23.98
C GLU A 421 -13.49 5.79 -23.20
N ASP A 422 -12.51 6.41 -23.89
CA ASP A 422 -11.28 6.92 -23.27
C ASP A 422 -10.82 8.22 -23.97
N PRO A 423 -11.57 9.32 -23.84
CA PRO A 423 -11.31 10.56 -24.57
C PRO A 423 -9.97 11.21 -24.18
N PHE A 424 -9.42 10.87 -23.01
CA PHE A 424 -8.21 11.48 -22.46
C PHE A 424 -7.02 10.52 -22.38
N ARG A 425 -7.15 9.26 -22.81
CA ARG A 425 -6.13 8.20 -22.64
C ARG A 425 -5.69 8.07 -21.19
N SER A 426 -6.67 8.07 -20.28
CA SER A 426 -6.45 8.18 -18.84
C SER A 426 -7.14 7.05 -18.08
N VAL A 427 -6.33 6.21 -17.44
CA VAL A 427 -6.81 5.09 -16.61
C VAL A 427 -7.68 5.62 -15.45
N ALA A 428 -7.27 6.70 -14.77
CA ALA A 428 -8.09 7.32 -13.72
C ALA A 428 -9.46 7.77 -14.25
N TRP A 429 -9.51 8.39 -15.43
CA TRP A 429 -10.79 8.81 -16.02
C TRP A 429 -11.67 7.60 -16.30
N ARG A 430 -11.11 6.53 -16.90
CA ARG A 430 -11.84 5.29 -17.17
C ARG A 430 -12.30 4.60 -15.88
N LEU A 431 -11.47 4.55 -14.85
CA LEU A 431 -11.85 3.99 -13.54
C LEU A 431 -13.02 4.77 -12.91
N ASP A 432 -12.96 6.10 -12.91
CA ASP A 432 -14.08 6.94 -12.44
C ASP A 432 -15.32 6.76 -13.32
N TYR A 433 -15.15 6.57 -14.63
CA TYR A 433 -16.25 6.32 -15.55
C TYR A 433 -16.94 4.99 -15.24
N GLN A 434 -16.17 3.90 -15.12
CA GLN A 434 -16.65 2.55 -14.74
C GLN A 434 -17.18 2.47 -13.31
N SER A 435 -16.86 3.43 -12.43
CA SER A 435 -17.39 3.48 -11.07
C SER A 435 -18.88 3.85 -11.00
N LEU A 436 -19.40 4.49 -12.06
CA LEU A 436 -20.75 5.06 -12.11
C LEU A 436 -21.09 6.04 -10.97
N ALA A 437 -20.13 6.43 -10.13
CA ALA A 437 -20.34 7.31 -8.98
C ALA A 437 -20.85 8.72 -9.35
N TRP A 438 -20.79 9.05 -10.63
CA TRP A 438 -21.27 10.29 -11.24
C TRP A 438 -22.74 10.21 -11.72
N MET A 439 -23.37 9.03 -11.67
CA MET A 439 -24.76 8.80 -12.07
C MET A 439 -25.83 9.39 -11.15
N PRO A 440 -25.68 9.38 -9.81
CA PRO A 440 -26.72 9.87 -8.91
C PRO A 440 -27.16 11.29 -9.23
N GLY A 441 -28.49 11.52 -9.29
CA GLY A 441 -29.08 12.81 -9.65
C GLY A 441 -29.24 13.08 -11.15
N LEU A 442 -28.81 12.17 -12.03
CA LEU A 442 -29.09 12.27 -13.47
C LEU A 442 -30.49 11.72 -13.83
N PRO A 443 -31.23 12.40 -14.72
CA PRO A 443 -32.46 11.85 -15.29
C PRO A 443 -32.17 10.52 -16.01
N GLY A 444 -32.94 9.47 -15.68
CA GLY A 444 -32.79 8.16 -16.31
C GLY A 444 -31.57 7.33 -15.86
N ALA A 445 -30.89 7.73 -14.77
CA ALA A 445 -29.74 7.00 -14.22
C ALA A 445 -29.97 5.49 -14.04
N PRO A 446 -31.15 4.98 -13.59
CA PRO A 446 -31.38 3.54 -13.51
C PRO A 446 -31.31 2.83 -14.88
N ARG A 447 -31.83 3.46 -15.95
CA ARG A 447 -31.79 2.89 -17.31
C ARG A 447 -30.38 2.90 -17.89
N LEU A 448 -29.63 3.99 -17.70
CA LEU A 448 -28.21 4.05 -18.10
C LEU A 448 -27.38 3.01 -17.35
N THR A 449 -27.63 2.82 -16.06
CA THR A 449 -26.95 1.80 -15.26
C THR A 449 -27.30 0.39 -15.74
N ALA A 450 -28.56 0.10 -16.07
CA ALA A 450 -28.95 -1.17 -16.68
C ALA A 450 -28.26 -1.41 -18.04
N ALA A 451 -28.13 -0.37 -18.86
CA ALA A 451 -27.38 -0.46 -20.13
C ALA A 451 -25.88 -0.73 -19.90
N TRP A 452 -25.28 -0.13 -18.88
CA TRP A 452 -23.91 -0.44 -18.48
C TRP A 452 -23.75 -1.89 -18.04
N ILE A 453 -24.67 -2.41 -17.21
CA ILE A 453 -24.66 -3.80 -16.72
C ILE A 453 -24.74 -4.78 -17.91
N ALA A 454 -25.58 -4.49 -18.90
CA ALA A 454 -25.69 -5.32 -20.10
C ALA A 454 -24.40 -5.34 -20.94
N ALA A 455 -23.66 -4.23 -20.98
CA ALA A 455 -22.38 -4.15 -21.68
C ALA A 455 -21.20 -4.72 -20.87
N ASN A 456 -21.32 -4.74 -19.54
CA ASN A 456 -20.28 -5.22 -18.63
C ASN A 456 -20.81 -6.34 -17.73
N PRO A 457 -21.24 -7.48 -18.32
CA PRO A 457 -21.56 -8.64 -17.50
C PRO A 457 -20.32 -9.05 -16.72
N TRP A 458 -20.54 -9.63 -15.53
CA TRP A 458 -19.45 -10.20 -14.73
C TRP A 458 -18.61 -11.13 -15.63
N GLY A 459 -17.30 -11.36 -15.43
CA GLY A 459 -16.53 -12.35 -16.21
C GLY A 459 -16.24 -12.07 -17.70
N GLN A 460 -17.10 -11.33 -18.43
CA GLN A 460 -16.87 -10.90 -19.81
C GLN A 460 -17.21 -9.41 -20.02
N PRO A 461 -16.58 -8.50 -19.26
CA PRO A 461 -16.88 -7.10 -19.39
C PRO A 461 -16.35 -6.54 -20.73
N ALA A 462 -17.06 -5.58 -21.32
CA ALA A 462 -16.54 -4.82 -22.46
C ALA A 462 -15.25 -4.07 -22.11
N ASP A 463 -15.18 -3.51 -20.90
CA ASP A 463 -13.98 -2.88 -20.36
C ASP A 463 -13.46 -3.65 -19.13
N ALA A 464 -12.24 -4.18 -19.19
CA ALA A 464 -11.61 -4.93 -18.09
C ALA A 464 -11.50 -4.10 -16.79
N LEU A 465 -11.39 -2.77 -16.88
CA LEU A 465 -11.33 -1.89 -15.71
C LEU A 465 -12.65 -1.84 -14.92
N SER A 466 -13.76 -2.31 -15.50
CA SER A 466 -15.03 -2.46 -14.78
C SER A 466 -14.91 -3.38 -13.56
N LEU A 467 -14.05 -4.40 -13.62
CA LEU A 467 -13.79 -5.34 -12.54
C LEU A 467 -12.71 -4.85 -11.56
N HIS A 468 -12.12 -3.67 -11.81
CA HIS A 468 -11.12 -3.12 -10.91
C HIS A 468 -11.74 -2.84 -9.52
N PRO A 469 -11.12 -3.27 -8.40
CA PRO A 469 -11.70 -3.15 -7.06
C PRO A 469 -12.12 -1.73 -6.66
N ALA A 470 -11.36 -0.71 -7.10
CA ALA A 470 -11.70 0.69 -6.83
C ALA A 470 -13.02 1.13 -7.51
N ALA A 471 -13.22 0.74 -8.77
CA ALA A 471 -14.46 1.04 -9.51
C ALA A 471 -15.64 0.23 -8.94
N LEU A 472 -15.42 -1.06 -8.68
CA LEU A 472 -16.41 -1.98 -8.10
C LEU A 472 -16.95 -1.47 -6.77
N THR A 473 -16.07 -1.01 -5.88
CA THR A 473 -16.44 -0.52 -4.54
C THR A 473 -17.35 0.70 -4.60
N ALA A 474 -17.00 1.69 -5.41
CA ALA A 474 -17.83 2.88 -5.60
C ALA A 474 -19.15 2.56 -6.31
N ARG A 475 -19.13 1.65 -7.29
CA ARG A 475 -20.31 1.23 -8.04
C ARG A 475 -21.32 0.47 -7.19
N ALA A 476 -20.87 -0.35 -6.25
CA ALA A 476 -21.76 -1.05 -5.32
C ALA A 476 -22.65 -0.08 -4.50
N GLU A 477 -22.06 1.00 -3.98
CA GLU A 477 -22.81 2.06 -3.30
C GLU A 477 -23.78 2.78 -4.27
N THR A 478 -23.33 3.08 -5.49
CA THR A 478 -24.19 3.68 -6.53
C THR A 478 -25.40 2.80 -6.84
N LEU A 479 -25.20 1.50 -7.06
CA LEU A 479 -26.28 0.54 -7.33
C LEU A 479 -27.26 0.49 -6.16
N ALA A 480 -26.77 0.41 -4.92
CA ALA A 480 -27.60 0.43 -3.72
C ALA A 480 -28.42 1.73 -3.60
N GLY A 481 -27.84 2.88 -3.97
CA GLY A 481 -28.51 4.18 -3.95
C GLY A 481 -29.55 4.38 -5.05
N LEU A 482 -29.35 3.80 -6.24
CA LEU A 482 -30.28 3.91 -7.37
C LEU A 482 -31.45 2.92 -7.29
N LEU A 483 -31.31 1.84 -6.54
CA LEU A 483 -32.29 0.76 -6.48
C LEU A 483 -33.71 1.19 -6.03
N PRO A 484 -33.89 2.07 -5.02
CA PRO A 484 -35.23 2.57 -4.64
C PRO A 484 -35.91 3.42 -5.73
N GLU A 485 -35.14 4.01 -6.63
CA GLU A 485 -35.63 4.86 -7.73
C GLU A 485 -35.80 4.07 -9.05
N ALA A 486 -35.45 2.78 -9.05
CA ALA A 486 -35.45 1.96 -10.24
C ALA A 486 -36.88 1.67 -10.74
N PRO A 487 -37.22 1.99 -12.00
CA PRO A 487 -38.50 1.59 -12.57
C PRO A 487 -38.57 0.06 -12.73
N ALA A 488 -39.79 -0.48 -12.77
CA ALA A 488 -40.06 -1.91 -12.75
C ALA A 488 -39.28 -2.70 -13.81
N GLU A 489 -39.08 -2.14 -15.00
CA GLU A 489 -38.33 -2.77 -16.08
C GLU A 489 -36.83 -2.96 -15.80
N THR A 490 -36.25 -2.19 -14.88
CA THR A 490 -34.81 -2.23 -14.53
C THR A 490 -34.54 -2.70 -13.11
N ALA A 491 -35.58 -2.79 -12.26
CA ALA A 491 -35.43 -3.10 -10.84
C ALA A 491 -34.76 -4.47 -10.60
N SER A 492 -35.12 -5.51 -11.35
CA SER A 492 -34.50 -6.84 -11.24
C SER A 492 -33.03 -6.85 -11.67
N ILE A 493 -32.70 -6.12 -12.73
CA ILE A 493 -31.32 -5.99 -13.25
C ILE A 493 -30.43 -5.30 -12.22
N LEU A 494 -30.88 -4.17 -11.68
CA LEU A 494 -30.13 -3.42 -10.67
C LEU A 494 -30.01 -4.20 -9.36
N LEU A 495 -31.09 -4.87 -8.92
CA LEU A 495 -31.06 -5.72 -7.73
C LEU A 495 -30.02 -6.83 -7.89
N GLY A 496 -30.07 -7.58 -8.99
CA GLY A 496 -29.12 -8.67 -9.22
C GLY A 496 -27.68 -8.20 -9.34
N ALA A 497 -27.43 -7.08 -10.03
CA ALA A 497 -26.10 -6.48 -10.06
C ALA A 497 -25.64 -6.05 -8.66
N CYS A 498 -26.52 -5.44 -7.85
CA CYS A 498 -26.22 -5.07 -6.46
C CYS A 498 -25.85 -6.30 -5.62
N LEU A 499 -26.58 -7.42 -5.78
CA LEU A 499 -26.28 -8.69 -5.10
C LEU A 499 -24.93 -9.27 -5.54
N GLN A 500 -24.64 -9.33 -6.83
CA GLN A 500 -23.34 -9.79 -7.35
C GLN A 500 -22.18 -8.99 -6.76
N HIS A 501 -22.32 -7.66 -6.68
CA HIS A 501 -21.33 -6.78 -6.06
C HIS A 501 -21.22 -7.03 -4.54
N GLY A 502 -22.33 -7.27 -3.86
CA GLY A 502 -22.34 -7.63 -2.43
C GLY A 502 -21.56 -8.91 -2.14
N PHE A 503 -21.75 -9.97 -2.95
CA PHE A 503 -20.96 -11.20 -2.84
C PHE A 503 -19.48 -10.97 -3.17
N ALA A 504 -19.16 -10.25 -4.26
CA ALA A 504 -17.77 -9.93 -4.60
C ALA A 504 -17.06 -9.16 -3.47
N LEU A 505 -17.73 -8.15 -2.89
CA LEU A 505 -17.20 -7.38 -1.78
C LEU A 505 -17.06 -8.23 -0.51
N ALA A 506 -18.02 -9.11 -0.21
CA ALA A 506 -17.91 -10.03 0.92
C ALA A 506 -16.71 -10.97 0.77
N GLU A 507 -16.39 -11.42 -0.44
CA GLU A 507 -15.18 -12.20 -0.70
C GLU A 507 -13.90 -11.37 -0.57
N ILE A 508 -13.85 -10.16 -1.13
CA ILE A 508 -12.70 -9.25 -1.00
C ILE A 508 -12.40 -8.92 0.47
N VAL A 509 -13.44 -8.57 1.23
CA VAL A 509 -13.34 -8.22 2.66
C VAL A 509 -13.00 -9.46 3.48
N GLY A 510 -13.69 -10.58 3.25
CA GLY A 510 -13.51 -11.81 4.00
C GLY A 510 -12.16 -12.49 3.77
N GLN A 511 -11.58 -12.37 2.59
CA GLN A 511 -10.24 -12.90 2.27
C GLN A 511 -9.11 -11.93 2.67
N ASN A 512 -9.43 -10.79 3.29
CA ASN A 512 -8.46 -9.75 3.63
C ASN A 512 -7.58 -9.32 2.43
N ALA A 513 -8.12 -9.35 1.20
CA ALA A 513 -7.36 -9.14 -0.04
C ALA A 513 -6.66 -7.77 -0.10
N PHE A 514 -7.26 -6.77 0.58
CA PHE A 514 -6.71 -5.42 0.76
C PHE A 514 -6.65 -5.02 2.25
N GLY A 515 -6.49 -6.00 3.15
CA GLY A 515 -6.42 -5.76 4.59
C GLY A 515 -5.42 -4.66 4.95
N ARG A 516 -5.78 -3.81 5.93
CA ARG A 516 -4.95 -2.67 6.40
C ARG A 516 -4.55 -1.67 5.30
N SER A 517 -5.44 -1.43 4.35
CA SER A 517 -5.28 -0.37 3.34
C SER A 517 -6.53 0.48 3.22
N LEU A 518 -6.40 1.69 2.64
CA LEU A 518 -7.55 2.54 2.34
C LEU A 518 -8.60 1.81 1.47
N HIS A 519 -8.15 1.03 0.48
CA HIS A 519 -9.04 0.23 -0.37
C HIS A 519 -9.82 -0.83 0.43
N GLY A 520 -9.18 -1.46 1.43
CA GLY A 520 -9.85 -2.39 2.33
C GLY A 520 -10.97 -1.72 3.14
N VAL A 521 -10.72 -0.52 3.68
CA VAL A 521 -11.72 0.26 4.40
C VAL A 521 -12.87 0.68 3.48
N GLN A 522 -12.58 1.09 2.24
CA GLN A 522 -13.59 1.44 1.25
C GLN A 522 -14.47 0.22 0.88
N ALA A 523 -13.87 -0.95 0.65
CA ALA A 523 -14.60 -2.18 0.33
C ALA A 523 -15.53 -2.61 1.47
N ALA A 524 -15.05 -2.56 2.72
CA ALA A 524 -15.86 -2.85 3.90
C ALA A 524 -17.00 -1.82 4.08
N ALA A 525 -16.73 -0.54 3.84
CA ALA A 525 -17.76 0.51 3.87
C ALA A 525 -18.85 0.28 2.81
N ALA A 526 -18.47 -0.05 1.56
CA ALA A 526 -19.42 -0.36 0.50
C ALA A 526 -20.26 -1.60 0.82
N LEU A 527 -19.64 -2.67 1.35
CA LEU A 527 -20.35 -3.87 1.79
C LEU A 527 -21.39 -3.56 2.87
N LEU A 528 -21.03 -2.70 3.83
CA LEU A 528 -21.96 -2.23 4.86
C LEU A 528 -23.14 -1.46 4.26
N VAL A 529 -22.89 -0.58 3.29
CA VAL A 529 -23.95 0.17 2.60
C VAL A 529 -24.89 -0.78 1.85
N VAL A 530 -24.37 -1.75 1.10
CA VAL A 530 -25.18 -2.75 0.39
C VAL A 530 -26.04 -3.55 1.38
N ALA A 531 -25.45 -4.03 2.48
CA ALA A 531 -26.18 -4.78 3.50
C ALA A 531 -27.30 -3.94 4.15
N ARG A 532 -27.05 -2.65 4.39
CA ARG A 532 -28.04 -1.71 4.94
C ARG A 532 -29.12 -1.34 3.93
N ALA A 533 -28.79 -1.30 2.64
CA ALA A 533 -29.76 -1.06 1.58
C ALA A 533 -30.68 -2.26 1.38
N LEU A 534 -30.24 -3.48 1.68
CA LEU A 534 -31.01 -4.71 1.50
C LEU A 534 -31.33 -5.39 2.84
N PRO A 535 -32.02 -4.75 3.80
CA PRO A 535 -32.18 -5.29 5.15
C PRO A 535 -33.02 -6.58 5.22
N ARG A 536 -33.83 -6.86 4.19
CA ARG A 536 -34.66 -8.07 4.07
C ARG A 536 -33.95 -9.24 3.39
N LEU A 537 -32.76 -9.02 2.84
CA LEU A 537 -31.97 -10.06 2.21
C LEU A 537 -31.33 -10.95 3.31
N PRO A 538 -31.46 -12.29 3.23
CA PRO A 538 -30.92 -13.20 4.24
C PRO A 538 -29.41 -13.10 4.50
N THR A 539 -28.62 -12.64 3.51
CA THR A 539 -27.16 -12.48 3.64
C THR A 539 -26.75 -11.17 4.35
N SER A 540 -27.64 -10.18 4.46
CA SER A 540 -27.30 -8.85 4.98
C SER A 540 -26.77 -8.85 6.42
N PRO A 541 -27.28 -9.66 7.36
CA PRO A 541 -26.68 -9.76 8.69
C PRO A 541 -25.23 -10.24 8.65
N PHE A 542 -24.92 -11.26 7.84
CA PHE A 542 -23.56 -11.76 7.67
C PHE A 542 -22.65 -10.68 7.09
N TRP A 543 -23.04 -10.04 5.98
CA TRP A 543 -22.29 -8.94 5.36
C TRP A 543 -22.05 -7.77 6.32
N THR A 544 -23.06 -7.42 7.12
CA THR A 544 -22.94 -6.38 8.16
C THR A 544 -21.88 -6.76 9.19
N SER A 545 -21.95 -7.99 9.73
CA SER A 545 -20.98 -8.44 10.73
C SER A 545 -19.55 -8.51 10.18
N LEU A 546 -19.40 -8.93 8.92
CA LEU A 546 -18.11 -9.01 8.23
C LEU A 546 -17.52 -7.62 7.99
N ALA A 547 -18.33 -6.68 7.50
CA ALA A 547 -17.93 -5.30 7.25
C ALA A 547 -17.51 -4.60 8.56
N LEU A 548 -18.32 -4.71 9.62
CA LEU A 548 -18.03 -4.05 10.91
C LEU A 548 -16.74 -4.59 11.55
N ALA A 549 -16.50 -5.91 11.50
CA ALA A 549 -15.26 -6.51 11.98
C ALA A 549 -14.04 -5.99 11.20
N SER A 550 -14.13 -5.99 9.86
CA SER A 550 -13.05 -5.48 9.00
C SER A 550 -12.77 -3.99 9.20
N LEU A 551 -13.81 -3.17 9.39
CA LEU A 551 -13.66 -1.74 9.69
C LEU A 551 -12.96 -1.51 11.03
N ALA A 552 -13.33 -2.24 12.07
CA ALA A 552 -12.71 -2.14 13.39
C ALA A 552 -11.21 -2.45 13.32
N GLU A 553 -10.85 -3.56 12.68
CA GLU A 553 -9.45 -3.98 12.52
C GLU A 553 -8.65 -3.03 11.63
N SER A 554 -9.18 -2.70 10.45
CA SER A 554 -8.45 -1.90 9.45
C SER A 554 -8.22 -0.47 9.93
N VAL A 555 -9.21 0.17 10.56
CA VAL A 555 -9.03 1.53 11.10
C VAL A 555 -8.05 1.52 12.27
N ALA A 556 -8.13 0.53 13.17
CA ALA A 556 -7.17 0.42 14.28
C ALA A 556 -5.73 0.22 13.79
N ALA A 557 -5.53 -0.46 12.66
CA ALA A 557 -4.23 -0.67 12.03
C ALA A 557 -3.70 0.57 11.28
N LEU A 558 -4.59 1.35 10.67
CA LEU A 558 -4.23 2.51 9.83
C LEU A 558 -4.13 3.82 10.62
N ILE A 559 -4.88 3.96 11.71
CA ILE A 559 -4.90 5.14 12.57
C ILE A 559 -4.64 4.69 14.01
N ALA A 560 -3.45 4.98 14.53
CA ALA A 560 -3.07 4.66 15.90
C ALA A 560 -3.91 5.46 16.93
N PRO A 561 -3.96 5.03 18.20
CA PRO A 561 -4.79 5.69 19.23
C PRO A 561 -4.46 7.17 19.44
N ASP A 562 -3.21 7.55 19.17
CA ASP A 562 -2.68 8.91 19.24
C ASP A 562 -2.92 9.74 17.97
N GLY A 563 -3.57 9.17 16.95
CA GLY A 563 -3.85 9.83 15.68
C GLY A 563 -2.75 9.65 14.62
N ARG A 564 -1.65 8.93 14.91
CA ARG A 564 -0.62 8.66 13.89
C ARG A 564 -1.18 7.77 12.78
N LEU A 565 -0.91 8.17 11.54
CA LEU A 565 -1.40 7.50 10.33
C LEU A 565 -0.30 6.65 9.71
N ALA A 566 -0.64 5.43 9.28
CA ALA A 566 0.32 4.49 8.71
C ALA A 566 0.64 4.74 7.22
N ASP A 567 -0.27 5.35 6.46
CA ASP A 567 -0.05 5.62 5.03
C ASP A 567 0.99 6.75 4.85
N PRO A 568 2.03 6.61 4.02
CA PRO A 568 3.03 7.66 3.82
C PRO A 568 2.53 8.86 3.00
N GLY A 569 1.47 8.71 2.20
CA GLY A 569 0.96 9.76 1.32
C GLY A 569 0.01 10.72 2.02
N LEU A 570 0.35 12.02 2.07
CA LEU A 570 -0.48 13.04 2.73
C LEU A 570 -1.89 13.14 2.16
N ARG A 571 -2.04 12.94 0.84
CA ARG A 571 -3.35 12.90 0.19
C ARG A 571 -4.19 11.72 0.68
N ARG A 572 -3.64 10.51 0.67
CA ARG A 572 -4.32 9.29 1.13
C ARG A 572 -4.70 9.35 2.60
N ARG A 573 -3.88 10.01 3.43
CA ARG A 573 -4.22 10.33 4.82
C ARG A 573 -5.52 11.14 4.92
N LEU A 574 -5.66 12.20 4.13
CA LEU A 574 -6.90 12.97 4.10
C LEU A 574 -8.09 12.15 3.58
N ASP A 575 -7.89 11.30 2.57
CA ASP A 575 -8.94 10.39 2.06
C ASP A 575 -9.40 9.42 3.17
N LEU A 576 -8.46 8.85 3.94
CA LEU A 576 -8.76 7.99 5.09
C LEU A 576 -9.51 8.73 6.19
N LEU A 577 -9.13 9.97 6.52
CA LEU A 577 -9.82 10.78 7.52
C LEU A 577 -11.22 11.20 7.07
N GLY A 578 -11.40 11.52 5.79
CA GLY A 578 -12.72 11.80 5.20
C GLY A 578 -13.63 10.59 5.24
N LEU A 579 -13.12 9.41 4.89
CA LEU A 579 -13.85 8.15 4.98
C LEU A 579 -14.19 7.79 6.44
N GLY A 580 -13.22 7.91 7.35
CA GLY A 580 -13.42 7.65 8.77
C GLY A 580 -14.48 8.57 9.38
N ARG A 581 -14.48 9.86 9.02
CA ARG A 581 -15.53 10.79 9.45
C ARG A 581 -16.90 10.39 8.92
N ALA A 582 -17.02 10.06 7.63
CA ALA A 582 -18.28 9.61 7.04
C ALA A 582 -18.80 8.33 7.72
N LEU A 583 -17.91 7.36 8.01
CA LEU A 583 -18.24 6.15 8.74
C LEU A 583 -18.70 6.43 10.17
N ALA A 584 -17.99 7.27 10.91
CA ALA A 584 -18.36 7.65 12.27
C ALA A 584 -19.74 8.33 12.32
N GLU A 585 -20.01 9.27 11.40
CA GLU A 585 -21.32 9.91 11.26
C GLU A 585 -22.43 8.89 10.95
N THR A 586 -22.14 7.88 10.11
CA THR A 586 -23.11 6.86 9.66
C THR A 586 -23.34 5.73 10.68
N LEU A 587 -22.36 5.45 11.54
CA LEU A 587 -22.44 4.42 12.58
C LEU A 587 -22.98 4.98 13.90
N GLY A 588 -22.74 6.25 14.21
CA GLY A 588 -23.11 6.86 15.48
C GLY A 588 -22.47 6.09 16.65
N GLU A 589 -23.30 5.73 17.63
CA GLU A 589 -22.88 4.98 18.83
C GLU A 589 -22.71 3.47 18.59
N ALA A 590 -23.09 2.94 17.42
CA ALA A 590 -22.92 1.53 17.12
C ALA A 590 -21.44 1.21 16.82
N GLU A 591 -20.89 0.16 17.44
CA GLU A 591 -19.53 -0.29 17.19
C GLU A 591 -19.30 -0.64 15.70
N PRO A 592 -18.16 -0.25 15.08
CA PRO A 592 -17.00 0.45 15.67
C PRO A 592 -17.05 1.99 15.55
N GLY A 593 -18.23 2.60 15.45
CA GLY A 593 -18.43 4.05 15.28
C GLY A 593 -17.66 4.91 16.30
N PRO A 594 -17.77 4.65 17.62
CA PRO A 594 -17.03 5.37 18.65
C PRO A 594 -15.51 5.24 18.51
N LEU A 595 -15.01 4.03 18.19
CA LEU A 595 -13.60 3.78 17.92
C LEU A 595 -13.12 4.65 16.75
N ILE A 596 -13.82 4.60 15.62
CA ILE A 596 -13.47 5.36 14.41
C ILE A 596 -13.50 6.86 14.69
N ALA A 597 -14.54 7.36 15.36
CA ALA A 597 -14.66 8.76 15.74
C ALA A 597 -13.47 9.23 16.60
N ALA A 598 -13.07 8.44 17.60
CA ALA A 598 -11.94 8.75 18.47
C ALA A 598 -10.62 8.78 17.69
N ARG A 599 -10.36 7.81 16.82
CA ARG A 599 -9.15 7.76 15.99
C ARG A 599 -9.05 8.93 15.02
N VAL A 600 -10.14 9.24 14.31
CA VAL A 600 -10.20 10.40 13.41
C VAL A 600 -9.99 11.68 14.20
N ALA A 601 -10.68 11.85 15.34
CA ALA A 601 -10.56 13.02 16.20
C ALA A 601 -9.13 13.27 16.70
N ALA A 602 -8.36 12.21 16.99
CA ALA A 602 -6.97 12.27 17.40
C ALA A 602 -6.02 12.67 16.26
N ALA A 603 -6.36 12.35 15.01
CA ALA A 603 -5.55 12.62 13.83
C ALA A 603 -5.79 14.01 13.17
N LEU A 604 -6.87 14.71 13.54
CA LEU A 604 -7.20 16.04 13.01
C LEU A 604 -6.27 17.19 13.44
N PRO A 605 -5.73 17.24 14.68
CA PRO A 605 -4.79 18.29 15.09
C PRO A 605 -3.57 18.35 14.18
N GLY A 606 -3.08 19.55 13.86
CA GLY A 606 -1.87 19.76 13.07
C GLY A 606 -2.05 19.70 11.54
N LEU A 607 -3.18 19.20 11.01
CA LEU A 607 -3.43 19.17 9.56
C LEU A 607 -3.36 20.55 8.91
N SER A 608 -3.91 21.55 9.59
CA SER A 608 -3.89 22.94 9.12
C SER A 608 -2.49 23.53 9.05
N GLY A 609 -1.49 22.92 9.70
CA GLY A 609 -0.06 23.28 9.66
C GLY A 609 0.71 22.67 8.48
N LEU A 610 0.13 21.70 7.76
CA LEU A 610 0.80 21.01 6.63
C LEU A 610 0.68 21.74 5.29
N VAL A 611 -0.44 22.43 5.03
CA VAL A 611 -0.62 23.18 3.78
C VAL A 611 0.38 24.34 3.61
N ASP A 612 0.58 24.86 2.42
CA ASP A 612 1.21 26.17 2.27
C ASP A 612 0.17 27.28 2.52
N PRO A 613 0.59 28.55 2.67
CA PRO A 613 -0.34 29.68 2.83
C PRO A 613 -1.29 29.92 1.64
N ALA A 614 -1.08 29.26 0.48
CA ALA A 614 -2.05 29.26 -0.62
C ALA A 614 -2.96 28.02 -0.60
N GLY A 615 -2.94 27.23 0.48
CA GLY A 615 -3.87 26.14 0.74
C GLY A 615 -3.57 24.82 0.04
N ARG A 616 -2.33 24.59 -0.42
CA ARG A 616 -1.93 23.32 -1.04
C ARG A 616 -1.13 22.46 -0.08
N LEU A 617 -1.39 21.15 -0.05
CA LEU A 617 -0.46 20.21 0.57
C LEU A 617 0.84 20.10 -0.23
N PRO A 618 1.98 19.83 0.42
CA PRO A 618 3.18 19.45 -0.30
C PRO A 618 2.91 18.13 -1.04
N PRO A 619 3.31 17.98 -2.32
CA PRO A 619 2.90 16.86 -3.15
C PRO A 619 3.80 15.62 -2.96
N PHE A 620 3.97 15.17 -1.71
CA PHE A 620 4.70 13.95 -1.38
C PHE A 620 3.86 12.70 -1.64
N GLY A 621 4.51 11.62 -2.08
CA GLY A 621 3.84 10.41 -2.55
C GLY A 621 2.84 10.66 -3.68
N ASP A 622 1.77 9.86 -3.73
CA ASP A 622 0.72 10.01 -4.75
C ASP A 622 -0.19 11.22 -4.46
N SER A 623 0.12 12.32 -5.13
CA SER A 623 -0.55 13.62 -5.00
C SER A 623 -0.91 14.15 -6.38
N PRO A 624 -2.15 13.94 -6.87
CA PRO A 624 -2.57 14.40 -8.18
C PRO A 624 -2.58 15.94 -8.25
N PRO A 625 -2.25 16.53 -9.41
CA PRO A 625 -2.07 17.97 -9.55
C PRO A 625 -3.36 18.77 -9.42
N GLY A 626 -3.29 19.90 -8.70
CA GLY A 626 -4.33 20.93 -8.67
C GLY A 626 -5.54 20.63 -7.77
N GLY A 627 -5.35 19.89 -6.66
CA GLY A 627 -6.39 19.70 -5.64
C GLY A 627 -6.48 20.87 -4.63
N GLU A 628 -7.69 21.18 -4.17
CA GLU A 628 -7.97 22.19 -3.14
C GLU A 628 -7.85 21.58 -1.74
N SER A 629 -6.65 21.59 -1.15
CA SER A 629 -6.41 20.89 0.13
C SER A 629 -6.94 21.65 1.34
N ALA A 630 -6.83 22.98 1.36
CA ALA A 630 -7.32 23.81 2.46
C ALA A 630 -8.84 23.68 2.65
N GLY A 631 -9.64 23.82 1.59
CA GLY A 631 -11.09 23.67 1.67
C GLY A 631 -11.52 22.29 2.17
N TRP A 632 -10.77 21.24 1.81
CA TRP A 632 -11.02 19.89 2.33
C TRP A 632 -10.68 19.77 3.82
N ILE A 633 -9.52 20.26 4.25
CA ILE A 633 -9.14 20.28 5.68
C ILE A 633 -10.16 21.10 6.48
N ASP A 634 -10.61 22.24 5.96
CA ASP A 634 -11.64 23.07 6.60
C ASP A 634 -12.94 22.30 6.77
N ARG A 635 -13.39 21.55 5.76
CA ARG A 635 -14.56 20.69 5.87
C ARG A 635 -14.35 19.58 6.89
N LEU A 636 -13.17 18.95 6.95
CA LEU A 636 -12.83 17.95 7.96
C LEU A 636 -12.83 18.52 9.39
N LEU A 637 -12.45 19.78 9.56
CA LEU A 637 -12.43 20.49 10.85
C LEU A 637 -13.77 21.13 11.22
N ALA A 638 -14.67 21.35 10.24
CA ALA A 638 -15.99 21.94 10.46
C ALA A 638 -16.80 21.08 11.45
N GLY A 639 -16.88 21.56 12.69
CA GLY A 639 -17.34 20.81 13.88
C GLY A 639 -16.54 21.12 15.15
N ARG A 640 -15.37 21.77 15.03
CA ARG A 640 -14.56 22.28 16.17
C ARG A 640 -14.46 23.82 16.17
N PRO A 641 -14.34 24.48 17.35
CA PRO A 641 -14.08 25.90 17.42
C PRO A 641 -12.78 26.26 16.66
N ARG A 642 -12.86 27.26 15.78
CA ARG A 642 -11.84 27.62 14.81
C ARG A 642 -10.66 28.37 15.43
N ALA A 643 -9.45 27.98 15.04
CA ALA A 643 -8.34 28.90 14.81
C ALA A 643 -7.66 28.50 13.48
N LEU A 644 -8.24 28.89 12.35
CA LEU A 644 -7.65 28.68 11.02
C LEU A 644 -6.48 29.64 10.72
N VAL A 645 -6.07 30.42 11.72
CA VAL A 645 -4.87 31.27 11.67
C VAL A 645 -4.14 31.09 12.99
N ALA A 646 -3.34 30.03 13.09
CA ALA A 646 -2.32 29.95 14.14
C ALA A 646 -1.00 30.43 13.52
N GLY A 647 -0.78 31.74 13.57
CA GLY A 647 0.57 32.28 13.44
C GLY A 647 1.35 31.90 14.68
N ARG A 648 2.50 31.23 14.52
CA ARG A 648 3.60 30.99 15.48
C ARG A 648 3.32 30.57 16.95
N GLU A 649 2.10 30.55 17.45
CA GLU A 649 1.77 30.36 18.88
C GLU A 649 1.12 29.00 19.17
N ALA A 650 1.65 27.92 18.57
CA ALA A 650 1.24 26.55 18.91
C ALA A 650 2.31 25.79 19.71
N GLU A 651 3.21 26.51 20.40
CA GLU A 651 4.19 25.88 21.31
C GLU A 651 3.69 25.77 22.77
N ASP A 652 2.60 26.45 23.17
CA ASP A 652 2.16 26.51 24.59
C ASP A 652 0.78 25.90 24.90
N ALA A 653 0.06 25.39 23.91
CA ALA A 653 -1.04 24.46 24.18
C ALA A 653 -0.44 23.06 24.09
N GLY A 654 -0.54 22.24 25.13
CA GLY A 654 -0.08 20.84 25.18
C GLY A 654 -0.77 19.91 24.17
N LEU A 655 -0.80 20.33 22.91
CA LEU A 655 -1.24 19.62 21.73
C LEU A 655 -0.17 18.55 21.43
N PRO A 656 -0.59 17.32 21.09
CA PRO A 656 0.34 16.30 20.66
C PRO A 656 1.14 16.80 19.44
N PRO A 657 2.43 16.45 19.34
CA PRO A 657 3.27 16.87 18.22
C PRO A 657 2.65 16.40 16.89
N PRO A 658 2.78 17.19 15.80
CA PRO A 658 2.30 16.84 14.46
C PRO A 658 2.88 15.49 13.99
N PRO A 659 2.30 14.85 12.95
CA PRO A 659 2.66 13.48 12.55
C PRO A 659 4.17 13.34 12.44
N LEU A 660 4.69 12.34 13.16
CA LEU A 660 6.11 12.08 13.45
C LEU A 660 7.01 11.90 12.22
N ASP A 661 6.50 12.09 11.00
CA ASP A 661 7.14 11.80 9.72
C ASP A 661 7.06 12.93 8.66
N THR A 662 6.60 14.14 9.04
CA THR A 662 6.67 15.33 8.18
C THR A 662 7.10 16.55 8.98
N LEU A 663 8.14 17.26 8.51
CA LEU A 663 8.49 18.59 9.02
C LEU A 663 7.77 19.65 8.21
N SER A 664 7.24 20.69 8.86
CA SER A 664 6.73 21.86 8.15
C SER A 664 6.98 23.15 8.93
N ALA A 665 7.30 24.22 8.20
CA ALA A 665 7.47 25.56 8.73
C ALA A 665 6.81 26.58 7.80
N ARG A 666 6.30 27.68 8.37
CA ARG A 666 5.64 28.77 7.65
C ARG A 666 6.10 30.12 8.18
N ALA A 667 6.19 31.10 7.28
CA ALA A 667 6.39 32.49 7.63
C ALA A 667 5.61 33.38 6.65
N ASP A 668 5.14 34.54 7.12
CA ASP A 668 4.56 35.57 6.27
C ASP A 668 5.26 36.92 6.55
N PRO A 669 6.52 37.06 6.12
CA PRO A 669 7.29 38.27 6.36
C PRO A 669 6.67 39.48 5.66
N VAL A 670 6.51 40.57 6.41
CA VAL A 670 5.93 41.82 5.93
C VAL A 670 6.65 42.30 4.67
N GLY A 671 5.88 42.52 3.60
CA GLY A 671 6.38 43.06 2.33
C GLY A 671 7.16 42.07 1.44
N ARG A 672 7.34 40.82 1.87
CA ARG A 672 8.00 39.76 1.09
C ARG A 672 7.02 38.71 0.57
N GLY A 673 5.85 38.57 1.20
CA GLY A 673 4.85 37.56 0.84
C GLY A 673 5.14 36.24 1.55
N PHE A 674 4.28 35.25 1.32
CA PHE A 674 4.33 34.01 2.11
C PHE A 674 5.58 33.16 1.82
N ALA A 675 6.00 32.41 2.83
CA ALA A 675 7.07 31.43 2.75
C ALA A 675 6.67 30.13 3.46
N HIS A 676 7.16 29.01 2.94
CA HIS A 676 6.82 27.67 3.42
C HIS A 676 7.96 26.69 3.17
N PHE A 677 8.15 25.79 4.12
CA PHE A 677 9.02 24.64 4.00
C PHE A 677 8.23 23.40 4.42
N ALA A 678 8.43 22.30 3.71
CA ALA A 678 8.03 20.99 4.19
C ALA A 678 9.01 19.92 3.74
N SER A 679 9.18 18.88 4.56
CA SER A 679 9.95 17.69 4.22
C SER A 679 9.26 16.43 4.74
N THR A 680 9.20 15.40 3.90
CA THR A 680 8.70 14.08 4.27
C THR A 680 9.85 13.18 4.69
N PHE A 681 9.61 12.36 5.70
CA PHE A 681 10.50 11.28 6.11
C PHE A 681 9.69 10.06 6.57
N ALA A 682 8.52 9.89 5.94
CA ALA A 682 7.67 8.71 6.10
C ALA A 682 8.35 7.44 5.62
N GLU A 683 7.89 6.30 6.12
CA GLU A 683 8.40 4.99 5.70
C GLU A 683 8.15 4.75 4.20
N GLN A 684 9.19 4.33 3.50
CA GLN A 684 9.16 4.03 2.07
C GLN A 684 8.73 2.59 1.83
N ALA A 685 7.74 2.42 0.97
CA ALA A 685 7.26 1.13 0.50
C ALA A 685 8.01 0.69 -0.79
N PRO A 686 8.11 -0.62 -1.09
CA PRO A 686 8.91 -1.14 -2.22
C PRO A 686 8.40 -0.79 -3.62
N GLN A 687 7.17 -0.29 -3.72
CA GLN A 687 6.55 0.24 -4.95
C GLN A 687 5.98 1.65 -4.73
N GLY A 688 6.33 2.25 -3.58
CA GLY A 688 6.03 3.64 -3.27
C GLY A 688 7.12 4.57 -3.79
N HIS A 689 6.90 5.86 -3.60
CA HIS A 689 7.85 6.89 -4.00
C HIS A 689 9.15 6.75 -3.21
N LEU A 690 10.28 6.90 -3.91
CA LEU A 690 11.60 6.88 -3.31
C LEU A 690 12.00 8.27 -2.79
N ASP A 691 11.11 8.90 -2.02
CA ASP A 691 11.13 10.31 -1.60
C ASP A 691 11.52 10.57 -0.13
N CYS A 692 12.09 9.61 0.60
CA CYS A 692 12.50 9.81 1.99
C CYS A 692 13.49 10.97 2.12
N THR A 693 13.18 11.90 3.02
CA THR A 693 13.88 13.18 3.25
C THR A 693 13.77 14.19 2.11
N SER A 694 12.90 13.96 1.13
CA SER A 694 12.59 14.95 0.12
C SER A 694 11.87 16.16 0.74
N PHE A 695 11.92 17.29 0.04
CA PHE A 695 11.45 18.57 0.56
C PHE A 695 10.92 19.50 -0.53
N VAL A 696 10.09 20.46 -0.12
CA VAL A 696 9.63 21.58 -0.93
C VAL A 696 9.92 22.89 -0.21
N TYR A 697 10.11 23.97 -0.97
CA TYR A 697 10.43 25.27 -0.41
C TYR A 697 9.83 26.41 -1.23
N ALA A 698 9.19 27.33 -0.52
CA ALA A 698 8.63 28.56 -1.04
C ALA A 698 9.14 29.77 -0.25
N ALA A 699 9.45 30.84 -0.98
CA ALA A 699 9.87 32.12 -0.42
C ALA A 699 9.45 33.25 -1.37
N ASP A 700 9.24 34.44 -0.83
CA ASP A 700 8.75 35.61 -1.57
C ASP A 700 7.43 35.37 -2.35
N GLY A 701 6.55 34.52 -1.80
CA GLY A 701 5.28 34.12 -2.44
C GLY A 701 5.41 33.13 -3.61
N ILE A 702 6.62 32.61 -3.86
CA ILE A 702 6.92 31.72 -4.99
C ILE A 702 7.35 30.35 -4.45
N ARG A 703 6.79 29.27 -5.03
CA ARG A 703 7.25 27.90 -4.79
C ARG A 703 8.47 27.66 -5.68
N TRP A 704 9.66 27.73 -5.11
CA TRP A 704 10.90 27.61 -5.87
C TRP A 704 11.30 26.15 -6.09
N ILE A 705 11.29 25.37 -5.00
CA ILE A 705 11.64 23.96 -5.00
C ILE A 705 10.35 23.16 -4.88
N VAL A 706 10.11 22.30 -5.87
CA VAL A 706 8.86 21.55 -6.04
C VAL A 706 9.14 20.05 -6.03
N GLU A 707 8.10 19.25 -5.86
CA GLU A 707 8.14 17.81 -6.14
C GLU A 707 7.73 17.53 -7.57
N ALA A 708 8.21 16.43 -8.15
CA ALA A 708 7.68 15.96 -9.42
C ALA A 708 6.21 15.51 -9.29
N GLY A 709 5.81 14.97 -8.14
CA GLY A 709 4.42 14.61 -7.83
C GLY A 709 3.88 13.43 -8.63
N GLY A 710 2.59 13.46 -8.95
CA GLY A 710 1.89 12.43 -9.74
C GLY A 710 1.09 11.44 -8.91
N SER A 711 0.46 10.45 -9.55
CA SER A 711 -0.45 9.50 -8.91
C SER A 711 -0.60 8.19 -9.68
N GLU A 712 -0.88 7.11 -8.98
CA GLU A 712 -1.15 5.77 -9.56
C GLU A 712 -2.30 5.75 -10.58
N GLY A 713 -3.25 6.69 -10.50
CA GLY A 713 -4.36 6.75 -11.43
C GLY A 713 -4.02 7.44 -12.76
N ALA A 714 -3.05 8.34 -12.78
CA ALA A 714 -2.79 9.19 -13.95
C ALA A 714 -1.58 8.72 -14.77
N GLU A 715 -0.50 8.31 -14.11
CA GLU A 715 0.74 7.94 -14.78
C GLU A 715 0.97 6.42 -14.80
N THR A 716 1.39 5.89 -15.94
CA THR A 716 1.75 4.47 -16.13
C THR A 716 3.11 4.34 -16.83
N GLY A 717 3.61 3.10 -16.97
CA GLY A 717 4.83 2.81 -17.73
C GLY A 717 6.06 3.59 -17.26
N ALA A 718 6.79 4.19 -18.21
CA ALA A 718 8.02 4.93 -17.92
C ALA A 718 7.81 6.18 -17.06
N ALA A 719 6.67 6.87 -17.24
CA ALA A 719 6.34 8.03 -16.42
C ALA A 719 6.16 7.64 -14.96
N ARG A 720 5.40 6.56 -14.68
CA ARG A 720 5.23 6.04 -13.31
C ARG A 720 6.56 5.59 -12.71
N ALA A 721 7.36 4.83 -13.47
CA ALA A 721 8.65 4.36 -13.00
C ALA A 721 9.62 5.52 -12.66
N TYR A 722 9.59 6.62 -13.44
CA TYR A 722 10.34 7.83 -13.13
C TYR A 722 9.86 8.46 -11.81
N LEU A 723 8.56 8.72 -11.69
CA LEU A 723 7.97 9.38 -10.51
C LEU A 723 8.17 8.60 -9.22
N LEU A 724 8.26 7.27 -9.28
CA LEU A 724 8.58 6.44 -8.13
C LEU A 724 10.07 6.44 -7.75
N SER A 725 10.96 6.84 -8.67
CA SER A 725 12.40 6.78 -8.45
C SER A 725 12.95 8.01 -7.75
N ALA A 726 14.12 7.88 -7.14
CA ALA A 726 14.84 9.01 -6.52
C ALA A 726 15.04 10.19 -7.48
N ARG A 727 15.09 9.94 -8.80
CA ARG A 727 15.33 10.95 -9.85
C ARG A 727 14.19 11.97 -9.98
N ALA A 728 13.03 11.70 -9.39
CA ALA A 728 11.87 12.58 -9.36
C ALA A 728 11.75 13.39 -8.06
N HIS A 729 12.68 13.22 -7.12
CA HIS A 729 12.59 13.79 -5.76
C HIS A 729 13.83 14.62 -5.38
N ASN A 730 13.68 15.43 -4.34
CA ASN A 730 14.71 16.31 -3.81
C ASN A 730 15.58 15.60 -2.76
N VAL A 731 16.19 14.48 -3.15
CA VAL A 731 16.95 13.57 -2.28
C VAL A 731 18.45 13.60 -2.60
N ALA A 732 19.25 13.00 -1.73
CA ALA A 732 20.67 12.75 -1.97
C ALA A 732 20.91 11.26 -2.21
N VAL A 733 21.79 10.93 -3.14
CA VAL A 733 22.06 9.57 -3.61
C VAL A 733 23.57 9.29 -3.51
N PRO A 734 24.03 8.48 -2.55
CA PRO A 734 25.44 8.14 -2.40
C PRO A 734 25.87 7.08 -3.42
N ASP A 735 27.00 7.24 -4.09
CA ASP A 735 27.61 6.27 -5.01
C ASP A 735 26.62 5.66 -6.05
N GLY A 736 25.62 6.43 -6.50
CA GLY A 736 24.58 5.96 -7.42
C GLY A 736 23.58 4.96 -6.82
N ARG A 737 23.58 4.79 -5.49
CA ARG A 737 22.71 3.87 -4.76
C ARG A 737 21.39 4.54 -4.38
N GLU A 738 20.38 4.35 -5.24
CA GLU A 738 19.01 4.80 -4.98
C GLU A 738 18.48 4.30 -3.62
N PRO A 739 17.59 5.06 -2.95
CA PRO A 739 16.89 4.59 -1.76
C PRO A 739 16.13 3.28 -2.03
N VAL A 740 15.97 2.46 -1.00
CA VAL A 740 15.11 1.27 -0.98
C VAL A 740 14.12 1.39 0.17
N ALA A 741 13.21 0.42 0.31
CA ALA A 741 12.21 0.44 1.38
C ALA A 741 12.87 0.54 2.78
N GLY A 742 12.43 1.52 3.55
CA GLY A 742 13.18 2.00 4.70
C GLY A 742 12.40 3.04 5.48
N SER A 743 12.79 3.26 6.72
CA SER A 743 12.25 4.30 7.58
C SER A 743 13.29 5.38 7.83
N ALA A 744 12.80 6.51 8.32
CA ALA A 744 13.62 7.59 8.83
C ALA A 744 13.08 8.02 10.19
N ARG A 745 13.96 8.62 10.99
CA ARG A 745 13.60 9.15 12.31
C ARG A 745 14.01 10.61 12.43
N TYR A 746 13.12 11.40 13.01
CA TYR A 746 13.46 12.75 13.44
C TYR A 746 14.37 12.67 14.66
N ARG A 747 15.61 13.16 14.52
CA ARG A 747 16.61 13.12 15.59
C ARG A 747 16.44 14.28 16.58
N GLY A 748 15.88 15.40 16.12
CA GLY A 748 15.65 16.59 16.93
C GLY A 748 15.99 17.89 16.21
N SER A 749 15.90 19.01 16.96
CA SER A 749 16.23 20.35 16.48
C SER A 749 17.30 21.02 17.33
N LEU A 750 18.03 21.95 16.71
CA LEU A 750 18.95 22.88 17.35
C LEU A 750 18.55 24.32 17.00
N ARG A 751 18.24 25.11 18.02
CA ARG A 751 17.97 26.54 17.86
C ARG A 751 19.28 27.32 17.73
N LEU A 752 19.36 28.18 16.72
CA LEU A 752 20.48 29.09 16.46
C LEU A 752 19.96 30.54 16.40
N ASP A 753 20.87 31.51 16.36
CA ASP A 753 20.47 32.91 16.23
C ASP A 753 19.86 33.19 14.84
N GLY A 754 18.56 33.48 14.82
CA GLY A 754 17.79 33.72 13.60
C GLY A 754 17.50 32.50 12.73
N ALA A 755 17.79 31.28 13.20
CA ALA A 755 17.58 30.05 12.45
C ALA A 755 17.34 28.81 13.35
N THR A 756 16.80 27.74 12.76
CA THR A 756 16.65 26.44 13.44
C THR A 756 17.15 25.33 12.52
N ALA A 757 17.99 24.44 13.05
CA ALA A 757 18.43 23.23 12.37
C ALA A 757 17.57 22.04 12.80
N HIS A 758 17.11 21.23 11.85
CA HIS A 758 16.35 20.00 12.07
C HIS A 758 17.10 18.83 11.48
N ALA A 759 17.29 17.74 12.22
CA ALA A 759 18.02 16.57 11.75
C ALA A 759 17.11 15.35 11.60
N ILE A 760 17.29 14.64 10.49
CA ILE A 760 16.61 13.40 10.15
C ILE A 760 17.69 12.36 9.85
N GLU A 761 17.59 11.20 10.49
CA GLU A 761 18.48 10.06 10.24
C GLU A 761 17.72 8.97 9.49
N THR A 762 18.36 8.35 8.50
CA THR A 762 17.74 7.31 7.67
C THR A 762 18.74 6.24 7.25
N GLY A 763 18.23 5.02 7.09
CA GLY A 763 18.97 3.84 6.60
C GLY A 763 18.56 3.38 5.20
N VAL A 764 17.78 4.18 4.48
CA VAL A 764 17.17 3.81 3.18
C VAL A 764 18.20 3.51 2.08
N HIS A 765 19.47 3.85 2.25
CA HIS A 765 20.53 3.57 1.29
C HIS A 765 21.20 2.20 1.48
N GLY A 766 20.75 1.43 2.47
CA GLY A 766 21.30 0.13 2.83
C GLY A 766 22.34 0.21 3.97
N PRO A 767 22.89 -0.94 4.39
CA PRO A 767 23.72 -1.06 5.59
C PRO A 767 25.06 -0.32 5.54
N ASP A 768 25.55 -0.01 4.34
CA ASP A 768 26.89 0.57 4.15
C ASP A 768 26.97 2.06 4.48
N TYR A 769 25.84 2.74 4.63
CA TYR A 769 25.81 4.17 4.88
C TYR A 769 25.03 4.50 6.14
N ARG A 770 25.60 5.39 6.93
CA ARG A 770 24.83 6.22 7.85
C ARG A 770 24.53 7.54 7.15
N HIS A 771 23.25 7.88 7.05
CA HIS A 771 22.79 9.12 6.43
C HIS A 771 22.04 9.97 7.44
N VAL A 772 22.52 11.21 7.61
CA VAL A 772 21.81 12.26 8.32
C VAL A 772 21.62 13.44 7.39
N ARG A 773 20.36 13.84 7.20
CA ARG A 773 20.01 15.08 6.53
C ARG A 773 19.66 16.14 7.57
N VAL A 774 20.24 17.33 7.44
CA VAL A 774 19.96 18.49 8.27
C VAL A 774 19.37 19.61 7.43
N PHE A 775 18.22 20.12 7.85
CA PHE A 775 17.58 21.32 7.31
C PHE A 775 17.84 22.49 8.25
N LEU A 776 18.64 23.46 7.81
CA LEU A 776 18.84 24.73 8.50
C LEU A 776 17.90 25.78 7.90
N LEU A 777 16.89 26.16 8.67
CA LEU A 777 15.82 27.07 8.26
C LEU A 777 16.03 28.43 8.90
N ALA A 778 16.06 29.51 8.11
CA ALA A 778 15.97 30.85 8.67
C ALA A 778 14.57 31.11 9.23
N ASP A 779 14.47 31.92 10.29
CA ASP A 779 13.20 32.20 10.97
C ASP A 779 12.14 32.82 10.07
N ALA A 780 12.57 33.67 9.14
CA ALA A 780 11.70 34.32 8.16
C ALA A 780 11.49 33.47 6.89
N LEU A 781 12.14 32.29 6.79
CA LEU A 781 12.19 31.45 5.60
C LEU A 781 12.59 32.25 4.33
N ASP A 782 13.53 33.18 4.51
CA ASP A 782 14.24 33.91 3.44
C ASP A 782 15.52 33.16 2.99
N GLY A 783 15.87 32.07 3.67
CA GLY A 783 16.92 31.15 3.28
C GLY A 783 16.74 29.75 3.89
N LEU A 784 17.31 28.77 3.19
CA LEU A 784 17.30 27.34 3.52
C LEU A 784 18.69 26.78 3.20
N CYS A 785 19.27 26.00 4.11
CA CYS A 785 20.40 25.13 3.79
C CYS A 785 20.03 23.67 4.07
N VAL A 786 20.26 22.81 3.08
CA VAL A 786 20.08 21.36 3.19
C VAL A 786 21.45 20.73 3.18
N LEU A 787 21.79 20.02 4.25
CA LEU A 787 23.07 19.37 4.43
C LEU A 787 22.85 17.86 4.55
N ASP A 788 23.56 17.10 3.75
CA ASP A 788 23.63 15.66 3.82
C ASP A 788 24.99 15.25 4.38
N ARG A 789 24.97 14.42 5.42
CA ARG A 789 26.14 13.72 5.93
C ARG A 789 25.99 12.24 5.65
N PHE A 790 26.89 11.73 4.81
CA PHE A 790 27.09 10.30 4.61
C PHE A 790 28.39 9.88 5.28
N ALA A 791 28.37 8.74 5.97
CA ALA A 791 29.56 8.11 6.54
C ALA A 791 29.65 6.64 6.11
N ARG A 792 30.84 6.26 5.61
CA ARG A 792 31.25 4.92 5.19
C ARG A 792 32.77 4.77 5.43
N PRO A 793 33.19 4.28 6.62
CA PRO A 793 34.61 4.20 6.98
C PRO A 793 35.43 3.34 6.01
N GLY A 794 36.65 3.77 5.68
CA GLY A 794 37.63 3.06 4.87
C GLY A 794 37.39 3.10 3.36
N HIS A 795 36.44 3.91 2.88
CA HIS A 795 36.04 3.97 1.47
C HIS A 795 35.98 5.40 0.94
N ALA A 796 36.31 5.53 -0.36
CA ALA A 796 35.93 6.71 -1.12
C ALA A 796 34.40 6.81 -1.18
N LEU A 797 33.89 8.02 -1.01
CA LEU A 797 32.47 8.30 -0.92
C LEU A 797 32.15 9.51 -1.79
N GLY A 798 31.16 9.38 -2.66
CA GLY A 798 30.55 10.48 -3.37
C GLY A 798 29.05 10.46 -3.22
N PHE A 799 28.40 11.60 -3.31
CA PHE A 799 26.95 11.64 -3.45
C PHE A 799 26.51 12.76 -4.39
N GLU A 800 25.34 12.56 -4.99
CA GLU A 800 24.65 13.55 -5.79
C GLU A 800 23.37 13.97 -5.09
N GLY A 801 23.13 15.28 -4.98
CA GLY A 801 21.85 15.82 -4.56
C GLY A 801 21.05 16.34 -5.75
N LEU A 802 19.75 16.09 -5.72
CA LEU A 802 18.79 16.50 -6.73
C LEU A 802 17.89 17.61 -6.17
N ILE A 803 17.63 18.64 -6.97
CA ILE A 803 16.71 19.73 -6.62
C ILE A 803 15.87 20.07 -7.84
N HIS A 804 14.57 19.85 -7.75
CA HIS A 804 13.59 20.15 -8.77
C HIS A 804 13.08 21.58 -8.56
N LEU A 805 13.22 22.40 -9.60
CA LEU A 805 12.76 23.78 -9.59
C LEU A 805 11.40 23.86 -10.29
N ALA A 806 10.59 24.84 -9.88
CA ALA A 806 9.30 25.08 -10.49
C ALA A 806 9.41 25.22 -12.03
N PRO A 807 8.49 24.61 -12.82
CA PRO A 807 8.54 24.68 -14.28
C PRO A 807 8.53 26.10 -14.85
N GLU A 808 7.99 27.07 -14.10
CA GLU A 808 7.94 28.48 -14.47
C GLU A 808 9.24 29.25 -14.16
N ALA A 809 10.18 28.65 -13.44
CA ALA A 809 11.45 29.27 -13.09
C ALA A 809 12.49 29.08 -14.20
N ILE A 810 13.18 30.16 -14.55
CA ILE A 810 14.35 30.13 -15.43
C ILE A 810 15.57 29.87 -14.55
N VAL A 811 16.30 28.78 -14.83
CA VAL A 811 17.49 28.38 -14.06
C VAL A 811 18.74 28.50 -14.93
N ALA A 812 19.79 29.12 -14.39
CA ALA A 812 21.06 29.27 -15.10
C ALA A 812 22.26 29.07 -14.15
N LEU A 813 23.34 28.48 -14.68
CA LEU A 813 24.63 28.45 -14.00
C LEU A 813 25.31 29.82 -14.16
N SER A 814 25.55 30.49 -13.03
CA SER A 814 26.30 31.76 -12.98
C SER A 814 27.81 31.54 -12.78
N GLY A 815 28.21 30.29 -12.49
CA GLY A 815 29.59 29.85 -12.35
C GLY A 815 29.65 28.38 -11.93
N PRO A 816 30.85 27.80 -11.76
CA PRO A 816 31.02 26.38 -11.46
C PRO A 816 30.49 25.96 -10.08
N ARG A 817 30.10 26.91 -9.23
CA ARG A 817 29.60 26.68 -7.86
C ARG A 817 28.39 27.56 -7.52
N ARG A 818 27.65 28.04 -8.52
CA ARG A 818 26.47 28.86 -8.26
C ARG A 818 25.48 28.76 -9.42
N ALA A 819 24.24 28.41 -9.08
CA ALA A 819 23.10 28.58 -9.95
C ALA A 819 22.22 29.73 -9.46
N LEU A 820 21.46 30.32 -10.37
CA LEU A 820 20.43 31.31 -10.11
C LEU A 820 19.12 30.78 -10.68
N ALA A 821 18.03 30.90 -9.93
CA ALA A 821 16.68 30.71 -10.44
C ALA A 821 15.92 32.03 -10.37
N GLN A 822 15.16 32.34 -11.43
CA GLN A 822 14.38 33.57 -11.54
C GLN A 822 12.96 33.26 -12.01
N GLN A 823 11.99 33.93 -11.39
CA GLN A 823 10.58 33.93 -11.81
C GLN A 823 10.03 35.35 -11.64
N GLY A 824 9.64 35.97 -12.75
CA GLY A 824 9.30 37.40 -12.77
C GLY A 824 10.47 38.26 -12.30
N ALA A 825 10.21 39.14 -11.32
CA ALA A 825 11.20 40.03 -10.72
C ALA A 825 11.94 39.44 -9.50
N ARG A 826 11.58 38.23 -9.06
CA ARG A 826 12.15 37.58 -7.89
C ARG A 826 13.21 36.57 -8.32
N ARG A 827 14.19 36.34 -7.45
CA ARG A 827 15.30 35.41 -7.69
C ARG A 827 15.71 34.71 -6.41
N ILE A 828 16.30 33.52 -6.58
CA ILE A 828 17.04 32.83 -5.53
C ILE A 828 18.42 32.43 -6.04
N GLY A 829 19.40 32.43 -5.14
CA GLY A 829 20.71 31.84 -5.35
C GLY A 829 20.75 30.41 -4.84
N LEU A 830 21.40 29.52 -5.58
CA LEU A 830 21.67 28.14 -5.18
C LEU A 830 23.18 27.90 -5.20
N VAL A 831 23.76 27.63 -4.03
CA VAL A 831 25.21 27.52 -3.83
C VAL A 831 25.54 26.19 -3.16
N PRO A 832 26.29 25.29 -3.82
CA PRO A 832 26.77 24.06 -3.18
C PRO A 832 27.78 24.35 -2.08
N VAL A 833 27.58 23.75 -0.92
CA VAL A 833 28.43 23.92 0.27
C VAL A 833 29.05 22.57 0.63
N ALA A 834 30.37 22.56 0.85
CA ALA A 834 31.09 21.42 1.39
C ALA A 834 31.62 21.76 2.79
N LEU A 835 31.18 21.04 3.81
CA LEU A 835 31.67 21.14 5.20
C LEU A 835 32.79 20.11 5.46
N ALA A 836 32.66 18.91 4.88
CA ALA A 836 33.69 17.88 4.84
C ALA A 836 33.70 17.23 3.45
N GLY A 837 34.88 17.12 2.84
CA GLY A 837 35.05 16.71 1.44
C GLY A 837 35.18 17.91 0.50
N ARG A 838 34.79 17.74 -0.76
CA ARG A 838 34.90 18.76 -1.82
C ARG A 838 33.69 18.75 -2.75
N ASN A 839 33.34 19.92 -3.28
CA ASN A 839 32.41 20.05 -4.40
C ASN A 839 32.97 19.32 -5.63
N ALA A 840 32.18 18.43 -6.21
CA ALA A 840 32.55 17.56 -7.32
C ALA A 840 31.80 17.88 -8.64
N GLY A 841 30.71 18.65 -8.59
CA GLY A 841 29.98 19.04 -9.80
C GLY A 841 28.74 19.88 -9.51
N LEU A 842 28.30 20.63 -10.51
CA LEU A 842 27.03 21.36 -10.51
C LEU A 842 26.50 21.45 -11.94
N ASP A 843 25.38 20.77 -12.21
CA ASP A 843 24.78 20.65 -13.53
C ASP A 843 23.28 20.95 -13.49
N ILE A 844 22.72 21.36 -14.64
CA ILE A 844 21.27 21.52 -14.83
C ILE A 844 20.81 20.49 -15.85
N VAL A 845 19.77 19.72 -15.51
CA VAL A 845 19.09 18.79 -16.41
C VAL A 845 17.68 19.31 -16.67
N CYS A 846 17.32 19.45 -17.96
CA CYS A 846 15.99 19.88 -18.37
C CYS A 846 15.37 18.81 -19.26
N GLY A 847 14.35 18.08 -18.77
CA GLY A 847 13.56 17.13 -19.55
C GLY A 847 14.37 16.13 -20.38
N ARG A 848 15.11 15.22 -19.72
CA ARG A 848 15.93 14.19 -20.38
C ARG A 848 15.14 12.88 -20.53
N GLU A 849 15.01 12.38 -21.75
CA GLU A 849 14.18 11.20 -22.08
C GLU A 849 14.91 10.09 -22.88
N ASP A 850 16.24 10.02 -22.80
CA ASP A 850 17.07 9.10 -23.59
C ASP A 850 16.59 7.63 -23.60
N ARG A 851 16.10 7.15 -22.44
CA ARG A 851 15.53 5.81 -22.25
C ARG A 851 14.64 5.78 -21.00
N PRO A 852 13.71 4.82 -20.87
CA PRO A 852 12.78 4.73 -19.74
C PRO A 852 13.43 4.86 -18.34
N GLY A 853 14.52 4.13 -18.08
CA GLY A 853 15.25 4.19 -16.81
C GLY A 853 16.14 5.42 -16.60
N ALA A 854 16.22 6.32 -17.58
CA ALA A 854 17.03 7.53 -17.51
C ALA A 854 16.19 8.81 -17.59
N LEU A 855 14.85 8.71 -17.51
CA LEU A 855 13.98 9.87 -17.38
C LEU A 855 14.42 10.73 -16.19
N GLN A 856 14.56 12.03 -16.43
CA GLN A 856 14.93 13.02 -15.41
C GLN A 856 14.49 14.44 -15.81
N GLY A 857 14.06 15.23 -14.83
CA GLY A 857 13.71 16.63 -15.03
C GLY A 857 12.31 16.82 -15.61
N PHE A 858 11.33 16.12 -15.03
CA PHE A 858 9.92 16.29 -15.35
C PHE A 858 9.09 16.47 -14.08
N VAL A 859 7.96 17.17 -14.22
CA VAL A 859 6.97 17.37 -13.16
C VAL A 859 5.61 16.91 -13.69
N ALA A 860 4.84 16.22 -12.88
CA ALA A 860 3.50 15.76 -13.21
C ALA A 860 2.51 16.92 -13.24
N THR A 861 1.69 16.94 -14.30
CA THR A 861 0.61 17.90 -14.53
C THR A 861 -0.67 17.15 -14.90
N ARG A 862 -1.80 17.84 -15.00
CA ARG A 862 -3.09 17.20 -15.35
C ARG A 862 -3.07 16.53 -16.74
N THR A 863 -2.16 16.94 -17.61
CA THR A 863 -2.01 16.42 -18.97
C THR A 863 -0.83 15.44 -19.10
N GLY A 864 -0.25 15.01 -17.98
CA GLY A 864 0.93 14.14 -17.93
C GLY A 864 2.20 14.89 -17.52
N LEU A 865 3.37 14.32 -17.85
CA LEU A 865 4.66 14.89 -17.49
C LEU A 865 5.01 16.13 -18.33
N GLN A 866 5.44 17.21 -17.66
CA GLN A 866 5.97 18.42 -18.28
C GLN A 866 7.47 18.56 -17.97
N PRO A 867 8.32 18.97 -18.93
CA PRO A 867 9.73 19.27 -18.66
C PRO A 867 9.89 20.36 -17.58
N GLY A 868 10.76 20.10 -16.62
CA GLY A 868 11.18 21.02 -15.56
C GLY A 868 12.71 21.05 -15.44
N SER A 869 13.23 21.97 -14.62
CA SER A 869 14.67 22.08 -14.37
C SER A 869 15.06 21.33 -13.10
N VAL A 870 16.08 20.47 -13.18
CA VAL A 870 16.69 19.82 -12.02
C VAL A 870 18.13 20.28 -11.89
N LEU A 871 18.45 20.88 -10.74
CA LEU A 871 19.82 21.16 -10.36
C LEU A 871 20.41 19.91 -9.70
N ARG A 872 21.52 19.43 -10.24
CA ARG A 872 22.31 18.34 -9.69
C ARG A 872 23.59 18.90 -9.12
N TYR A 873 23.84 18.68 -7.83
CA TYR A 873 25.12 19.01 -7.20
C TYR A 873 25.79 17.72 -6.72
N ALA A 874 27.11 17.68 -6.76
CA ALA A 874 27.87 16.51 -6.34
C ALA A 874 28.93 16.89 -5.31
N LEU A 875 29.14 16.01 -4.33
CA LEU A 875 30.15 16.13 -3.28
C LEU A 875 30.94 14.81 -3.19
N ALA A 876 32.23 14.90 -2.88
CA ALA A 876 33.11 13.73 -2.76
C ALA A 876 34.14 13.88 -1.63
N GLY A 877 34.55 12.76 -1.05
CA GLY A 877 35.54 12.68 0.03
C GLY A 877 35.91 11.25 0.41
N GLU A 878 36.49 11.09 1.60
CA GLU A 878 36.93 9.82 2.18
C GLU A 878 36.31 9.68 3.56
N ASP A 879 35.90 8.45 3.94
CA ASP A 879 35.26 8.06 5.20
C ASP A 879 33.91 8.71 5.50
N ALA A 880 33.79 10.03 5.35
CA ALA A 880 32.57 10.79 5.49
C ALA A 880 32.58 12.01 4.55
N VAL A 881 31.42 12.33 4.00
CA VAL A 881 31.19 13.54 3.22
C VAL A 881 30.03 14.28 3.85
N CYS A 882 30.21 15.58 4.09
CA CYS A 882 29.19 16.45 4.65
C CYS A 882 29.09 17.74 3.84
N GLY A 883 27.90 18.04 3.35
CA GLY A 883 27.65 19.24 2.57
C GLY A 883 26.27 19.18 1.93
N GLY A 884 25.95 20.16 1.09
CA GLY A 884 24.71 20.12 0.34
C GLY A 884 24.48 21.42 -0.42
N ILE A 885 23.29 22.00 -0.29
CA ILE A 885 22.90 23.21 -1.00
C ILE A 885 22.46 24.31 -0.04
N LEU A 886 22.88 25.53 -0.31
CA LEU A 886 22.36 26.76 0.29
C LEU A 886 21.45 27.46 -0.73
N VAL A 887 20.24 27.81 -0.31
CA VAL A 887 19.20 28.50 -1.09
C VAL A 887 18.88 29.82 -0.40
N THR A 888 19.08 30.95 -1.09
CA THR A 888 18.91 32.29 -0.49
C THR A 888 18.20 33.26 -1.41
N THR A 889 17.41 34.17 -0.84
CA THR A 889 16.74 35.24 -1.61
C THR A 889 17.69 36.41 -1.94
N ASP A 890 18.70 36.64 -1.10
CA ASP A 890 19.66 37.72 -1.26
C ASP A 890 21.04 37.42 -0.62
N VAL A 891 21.99 38.32 -0.84
CA VAL A 891 23.39 38.18 -0.39
C VAL A 891 23.53 38.30 1.12
N ALA A 892 22.72 39.12 1.79
CA ALA A 892 22.80 39.28 3.24
C ALA A 892 22.36 38.00 3.97
N VAL A 893 21.36 37.31 3.42
CA VAL A 893 20.98 35.97 3.89
C VAL A 893 22.12 34.96 3.68
N GLU A 894 22.80 35.02 2.54
CA GLU A 894 23.95 34.14 2.24
C GLU A 894 25.09 34.32 3.25
N GLU A 895 25.46 35.56 3.56
CA GLU A 895 26.48 35.88 4.58
C GLU A 895 26.10 35.39 5.98
N ARG A 896 24.82 35.52 6.35
CA ARG A 896 24.29 35.00 7.62
C ARG A 896 24.40 33.48 7.70
N PHE A 897 24.04 32.76 6.63
CA PHE A 897 24.18 31.31 6.59
C PHE A 897 25.64 30.87 6.64
N ALA A 898 26.56 31.57 5.97
CA ALA A 898 27.98 31.30 6.08
C ALA A 898 28.49 31.39 7.53
N ALA A 899 28.02 32.38 8.29
CA ALA A 899 28.34 32.51 9.72
C ALA A 899 27.75 31.38 10.57
N LEU A 900 26.50 30.97 10.29
CA LEU A 900 25.85 29.85 10.98
C LEU A 900 26.55 28.51 10.72
N LEU A 901 26.96 28.26 9.48
CA LEU A 901 27.66 27.04 9.07
C LEU A 901 29.05 26.92 9.71
N ALA A 902 29.66 28.02 10.14
CA ALA A 902 30.93 28.04 10.84
C ALA A 902 30.82 27.78 12.35
N ARG A 903 29.60 27.68 12.92
CA ARG A 903 29.42 27.45 14.37
C ARG A 903 29.73 26.01 14.76
N GLU A 904 30.50 25.85 15.83
CA GLU A 904 30.85 24.53 16.38
C GLU A 904 29.62 23.74 16.87
N GLU A 905 28.60 24.41 17.39
CA GLU A 905 27.39 23.73 17.89
C GLU A 905 26.63 23.04 16.75
N LEU A 906 26.57 23.66 15.56
CA LEU A 906 25.96 23.05 14.38
C LEU A 906 26.81 21.90 13.85
N ALA A 907 28.14 22.05 13.81
CA ALA A 907 29.04 20.98 13.41
C ALA A 907 28.90 19.75 14.33
N ARG A 908 28.82 19.98 15.65
CA ARG A 908 28.59 18.92 16.64
C ARG A 908 27.22 18.27 16.45
N PHE A 909 26.18 19.06 16.29
CA PHE A 909 24.84 18.56 16.00
C PHE A 909 24.86 17.66 14.76
N ILE A 910 25.49 18.07 13.66
CA ILE A 910 25.59 17.22 12.46
C ILE A 910 26.37 15.91 12.74
N ALA A 911 27.46 15.98 13.51
CA ALA A 911 28.37 14.85 13.76
C ALA A 911 27.90 13.84 14.82
N GLU A 912 27.06 14.24 15.78
CA GLU A 912 26.48 13.35 16.82
C GLU A 912 25.52 12.28 16.26
N GLY A 913 25.27 12.31 14.94
CA GLY A 913 24.49 11.32 14.21
C GLY A 913 25.29 10.53 13.20
#